data_AF-F9RU24-F1
#
_entry.id   AF-F9RU24-F1
#
_cell.length_a   1.000
_cell.length_b   1.000
_cell.length_c   1.000
_cell.angle_alpha   90.00
_cell.angle_beta   90.00
_cell.angle_gamma   90.00
#
_symmetry.space_group_name_H-M   'P 1'
#
loop_
_entity.id
_entity.type
_entity.pdbx_description
1 polymer ?
#
loop_
_entity_poly.entity_id
_entity_poly.type
_entity_poly.pdbx_seq_one_letter_code
_entity_poly.pdbx_strand_id
1 'polypeptide(L)'
;MNQFDKNKIITLDIQEPQQIKAALIQYQTMLICGEAFKEEQFDVEFRHSNAGKVRRLQTSDAGSNFGLLKSALIKGQGGSERYLNEEITDQSEVYISEPILFAAALQYPELKETIVATVKAIVDYSRRVNDTDEIWIDDTDVFGVEAVYMLAKTDLQYLYLLGQFFFPYWDEDHTGDCINYLAEFLAELGWHPEVIKAYIWCDNASFRLGMFMNNPYSDAQTHQTLGEYLTENPCQYGTFKQSVIERFQAEPVLLYSYDEHSDEEEDLSGCNPVVWLYETLFPRRRHFYDDDLEDAFMQQPFMGSTLENEAYDLQGMVKGQVDGLLVKPAESALRKRARYKAYQERDEHRYDLNYGTEVLKPLILAMPQGDRLWLYIESGTERDALDAINEIELIPLAKAHAPLMFEHIDDQLCSWQYNNRGILDEIENILDLARDDLLTDHFGDESTIELANGLTTTLTVTLDSDITLLAARREQYLRIVDVFYRALGKREFNEYMMESLTEEDEPLLSRQDYYRRYSQLDEAVINGSVNETTTATTTATNGILSALEGLDPALARDVQSIFGTFIDRDEILYKLHFQRVDSVLRTSRELCHPKLWADCELADMGFFALASYQLFNDFNQRIGDDVTEALFNFLNEQHIWQMAAAKIIRSCRVRDDHHFPNSGLIDADITRIKAYFTADKPEDDQAELLALITPHLYRDDVNRGELHVNKFSEYQPGYTLFHDRDDDFQRFTLIAFWLRQLPLPLRVQADRLWRFLIALAPVRVARNIMRAHSDEPWDVTINTPLDEINVTEQLEKAGIKSGQLNAYEMSRHFHDNKCYQQWLDAYSEITSTATGMFGSIDRKKAEAMCEGLKYINEHTKIGFLHDVSLKYPEVSLDIEHDFKRALKLMVRLNIRSWENALAYEYGQACLYVGDGDDAPENLLKPIASDQHTVHDKPCYVDGCSWLKSTVLQQCGEQNIILMADHEVPLDSYQHSLPRGTLLIFNSEVENKTLLARIAELQDTTARIEHLCEQTWAYLEGEIDYDSIANLYNAHLAMDGFRPSLDEYRLYSMNQFIWTLDKPRRNRLAKLLLNQDCHGFKVLDENYEKCWLLHRLEQGEIDFNEYFEKVRESQRLRETSEEAMQFMLNWLIEIGVNLAHITRFCIKHTQFDVCCEFIQNHARGIYDHKDQGSFAQTLAYLYAGRRAQLPEILSRANDASQLMEPLTKDKSRLVKEAVMKFMVH
;
A
#
# COMPACT_ATOMS: atom_id res chain seq x y z
N MET A 1 14.00 -18.62 8.37
CA MET A 1 13.35 -19.93 8.43
C MET A 1 13.40 -20.39 9.87
N ASN A 2 12.38 -20.00 10.63
CA ASN A 2 12.19 -20.48 11.99
C ASN A 2 10.91 -21.31 11.97
N GLN A 3 11.01 -22.59 12.31
CA GLN A 3 9.83 -23.43 12.54
C GLN A 3 9.01 -22.90 13.72
N PHE A 4 7.68 -22.93 13.63
CA PHE A 4 6.83 -22.63 14.79
C PHE A 4 6.90 -23.76 15.83
N ASP A 5 7.04 -23.41 17.11
CA ASP A 5 7.08 -24.35 18.23
C ASP A 5 5.78 -25.18 18.32
N LYS A 6 5.89 -26.51 18.37
CA LYS A 6 4.73 -27.42 18.49
C LYS A 6 4.53 -27.86 19.94
N ASN A 7 3.39 -27.53 20.53
CA ASN A 7 3.07 -27.78 21.94
C ASN A 7 2.17 -29.00 22.14
N LYS A 8 1.40 -29.42 21.12
CA LYS A 8 0.50 -30.58 21.18
C LYS A 8 1.21 -31.85 20.69
N ILE A 9 1.84 -32.56 21.62
CA ILE A 9 2.54 -33.81 21.31
C ILE A 9 1.60 -35.02 21.38
N ILE A 10 1.42 -35.72 20.26
CA ILE A 10 0.70 -37.00 20.18
C ILE A 10 1.72 -38.13 20.10
N THR A 11 1.83 -38.93 21.17
CA THR A 11 2.75 -40.07 21.23
C THR A 11 2.08 -41.36 20.80
N LEU A 12 2.75 -42.13 19.92
CA LEU A 12 2.28 -43.44 19.46
C LEU A 12 3.43 -44.40 19.18
N ASP A 13 3.19 -45.71 19.25
CA ASP A 13 4.04 -46.67 18.56
C ASP A 13 3.62 -46.76 17.09
N ILE A 14 4.43 -46.17 16.20
CA ILE A 14 4.21 -46.13 14.75
C ILE A 14 4.19 -47.53 14.09
N GLN A 15 4.61 -48.58 14.81
CA GLN A 15 4.54 -49.97 14.33
C GLN A 15 3.25 -50.68 14.75
N GLU A 16 2.42 -50.07 15.61
CA GLU A 16 1.20 -50.66 16.16
C GLU A 16 -0.07 -49.99 15.57
N PRO A 17 -0.82 -50.67 14.68
CA PRO A 17 -1.95 -50.07 13.96
C PRO A 17 -3.04 -49.47 14.86
N GLN A 18 -3.29 -50.08 16.02
CA GLN A 18 -4.30 -49.56 16.97
C GLN A 18 -3.87 -48.25 17.62
N GLN A 19 -2.56 -48.03 17.83
CA GLN A 19 -2.07 -46.76 18.35
C GLN A 19 -2.08 -45.68 17.27
N ILE A 20 -1.75 -46.02 16.02
CA ILE A 20 -1.93 -45.11 14.87
C ILE A 20 -3.40 -44.68 14.75
N LYS A 21 -4.33 -45.63 14.88
CA LYS A 21 -5.78 -45.34 14.85
C LYS A 21 -6.18 -44.35 15.95
N ALA A 22 -5.69 -44.56 17.18
CA ALA A 22 -5.98 -43.66 18.29
C ALA A 22 -5.39 -42.26 18.09
N ALA A 23 -4.16 -42.17 17.56
CA ALA A 23 -3.51 -40.91 17.22
C ALA A 23 -4.29 -40.12 16.15
N LEU A 24 -4.75 -40.80 15.08
CA LEU A 24 -5.58 -40.19 14.04
C LEU A 24 -6.91 -39.68 14.60
N ILE A 25 -7.59 -40.44 15.47
CA ILE A 25 -8.86 -40.00 16.10
C ILE A 25 -8.64 -38.79 17.01
N GLN A 26 -7.53 -38.78 17.76
CA GLN A 26 -7.17 -37.63 18.60
C GLN A 26 -6.90 -36.39 17.74
N TYR A 27 -6.11 -36.55 16.66
CA TYR A 27 -5.82 -35.47 15.73
C TYR A 27 -7.08 -34.93 15.03
N GLN A 28 -7.96 -35.83 14.57
CA GLN A 28 -9.26 -35.48 14.01
C GLN A 28 -10.09 -34.63 14.99
N THR A 29 -10.11 -35.00 16.27
CA THR A 29 -10.85 -34.23 17.30
C THR A 29 -10.26 -32.83 17.46
N MET A 30 -8.93 -32.71 17.45
CA MET A 30 -8.24 -31.41 17.55
C MET A 30 -8.56 -30.52 16.34
N LEU A 31 -8.58 -31.04 15.11
CA LEU A 31 -8.96 -30.28 13.92
C LEU A 31 -10.42 -29.78 13.99
N ILE A 32 -11.35 -30.66 14.39
CA ILE A 32 -12.77 -30.31 14.51
C ILE A 32 -12.97 -29.18 15.52
N CYS A 33 -12.34 -29.30 16.70
CA CYS A 33 -12.44 -28.29 17.77
C CYS A 33 -11.56 -27.05 17.57
N GLY A 34 -10.68 -27.05 16.55
CA GLY A 34 -9.74 -25.96 16.29
C GLY A 34 -8.49 -25.97 17.18
N GLU A 35 -8.32 -26.97 18.06
CA GLU A 35 -7.19 -27.09 18.99
C GLU A 35 -5.89 -27.57 18.33
N ALA A 36 -5.94 -27.97 17.05
CA ALA A 36 -4.76 -28.32 16.27
C ALA A 36 -3.90 -27.10 15.90
N PHE A 37 -4.44 -25.90 16.09
CA PHE A 37 -3.79 -24.64 15.79
C PHE A 37 -3.76 -23.76 17.04
N LYS A 38 -2.73 -22.94 17.15
CA LYS A 38 -2.57 -21.94 18.21
C LYS A 38 -2.13 -20.66 17.52
N GLU A 39 -2.86 -19.56 17.75
CA GLU A 39 -2.56 -18.26 17.13
C GLU A 39 -2.41 -18.41 15.61
N GLU A 40 -3.34 -19.13 14.97
CA GLU A 40 -3.37 -19.30 13.50
C GLU A 40 -2.17 -20.08 12.93
N GLN A 41 -1.34 -20.69 13.79
CA GLN A 41 -0.23 -21.56 13.40
C GLN A 41 -0.49 -23.02 13.80
N PHE A 42 -0.08 -23.96 12.96
CA PHE A 42 -0.24 -25.39 13.24
C PHE A 42 0.58 -25.83 14.47
N ASP A 43 -0.01 -26.48 15.47
CA ASP A 43 0.59 -26.71 16.82
C ASP A 43 0.77 -28.20 17.20
N VAL A 44 0.53 -29.12 16.26
CA VAL A 44 0.56 -30.58 16.53
C VAL A 44 1.87 -31.22 16.10
N GLU A 45 2.42 -32.13 16.90
CA GLU A 45 3.54 -33.01 16.49
C GLU A 45 3.32 -34.47 16.91
N PHE A 46 3.62 -35.40 16.00
CA PHE A 46 3.56 -36.83 16.25
C PHE A 46 4.94 -37.39 16.61
N ARG A 47 5.01 -38.16 17.70
CA ARG A 47 6.27 -38.76 18.18
C ARG A 47 6.16 -40.27 18.38
N HIS A 48 7.21 -40.99 17.97
CA HIS A 48 7.33 -42.43 18.20
C HIS A 48 7.65 -42.70 19.68
N SER A 49 6.93 -43.63 20.30
CA SER A 49 7.15 -44.06 21.69
C SER A 49 7.22 -45.58 21.78
N ASN A 50 8.38 -46.10 22.19
CA ASN A 50 8.56 -47.54 22.48
C ASN A 50 9.44 -47.72 23.72
N ALA A 51 9.02 -48.62 24.63
CA ALA A 51 9.74 -48.99 25.85
C ALA A 51 10.23 -47.79 26.72
N GLY A 52 9.44 -46.71 26.77
CA GLY A 52 9.73 -45.51 27.58
C GLY A 52 10.69 -44.51 26.94
N LYS A 53 11.07 -44.68 25.67
CA LYS A 53 11.81 -43.68 24.89
C LYS A 53 10.87 -43.02 23.88
N VAL A 54 10.83 -41.68 23.90
CA VAL A 54 10.10 -40.86 22.93
C VAL A 54 11.11 -40.24 21.97
N ARG A 55 10.86 -40.33 20.66
CA ARG A 55 11.66 -39.69 19.61
C ARG A 55 10.74 -39.09 18.53
N ARG A 56 11.25 -38.12 17.77
CA ARG A 56 10.55 -37.63 16.56
C ARG A 56 10.44 -38.74 15.51
N LEU A 57 9.37 -38.69 14.72
CA LEU A 57 9.18 -39.61 13.58
C LEU A 57 10.28 -39.40 12.54
N GLN A 58 10.76 -40.48 11.96
CA GLN A 58 11.78 -40.48 10.92
C GLN A 58 11.13 -40.83 9.58
N THR A 59 11.71 -40.38 8.45
CA THR A 59 11.20 -40.72 7.12
C THR A 59 11.13 -42.23 6.87
N SER A 60 12.03 -43.01 7.49
CA SER A 60 12.00 -44.48 7.47
C SER A 60 10.76 -45.10 8.13
N ASP A 61 10.09 -44.37 9.03
CA ASP A 61 8.88 -44.86 9.71
C ASP A 61 7.68 -44.96 8.74
N ALA A 62 7.76 -44.36 7.54
CA ALA A 62 6.78 -44.54 6.46
C ALA A 62 6.73 -45.98 5.90
N GLY A 63 7.72 -46.83 6.23
CA GLY A 63 7.75 -48.24 5.84
C GLY A 63 7.68 -48.44 4.32
N SER A 64 6.75 -49.28 3.85
CA SER A 64 6.60 -49.56 2.41
C SER A 64 6.15 -48.35 1.59
N ASN A 65 5.58 -47.33 2.24
CA ASN A 65 5.08 -46.12 1.59
C ASN A 65 6.12 -44.99 1.54
N PHE A 66 7.40 -45.28 1.80
CA PHE A 66 8.47 -44.27 1.67
C PHE A 66 8.51 -43.59 0.29
N GLY A 67 8.28 -44.34 -0.80
CA GLY A 67 8.20 -43.77 -2.14
C GLY A 67 7.03 -42.80 -2.33
N LEU A 68 5.89 -43.09 -1.69
CA LEU A 68 4.71 -42.23 -1.70
C LEU A 68 4.95 -40.94 -0.90
N LEU A 69 5.53 -41.07 0.30
CA LEU A 69 5.95 -39.92 1.11
C LEU A 69 6.92 -39.02 0.34
N LYS A 70 7.94 -39.61 -0.28
CA LYS A 70 8.91 -38.89 -1.10
C LYS A 70 8.22 -38.11 -2.24
N SER A 71 7.26 -38.72 -2.92
CA SER A 71 6.51 -38.07 -4.00
C SER A 71 5.69 -36.88 -3.50
N ALA A 72 5.14 -36.97 -2.29
CA ALA A 72 4.35 -35.90 -1.70
C ALA A 72 5.20 -34.68 -1.30
N LEU A 73 6.35 -34.91 -0.65
CA LEU A 73 7.22 -33.83 -0.14
C LEU A 73 7.95 -33.04 -1.24
N ILE A 74 8.26 -33.67 -2.38
CA ILE A 74 8.99 -33.01 -3.49
C ILE A 74 8.11 -31.96 -4.21
N LYS A 75 6.79 -31.99 -4.02
CA LYS A 75 5.84 -31.08 -4.70
C LYS A 75 5.61 -29.76 -4.00
N GLY A 76 5.95 -29.63 -2.71
CA GLY A 76 5.89 -28.36 -1.98
C GLY A 76 6.95 -27.36 -2.44
N GLN A 77 6.78 -26.10 -2.07
CA GLN A 77 7.61 -24.97 -2.54
C GLN A 77 9.11 -25.14 -2.19
N GLY A 78 9.43 -25.90 -1.14
CA GLY A 78 10.80 -26.23 -0.75
C GLY A 78 11.48 -27.35 -1.56
N GLY A 79 10.76 -28.05 -2.46
CA GLY A 79 11.30 -29.13 -3.31
C GLY A 79 12.10 -30.19 -2.54
N SER A 80 11.66 -30.54 -1.34
CA SER A 80 12.56 -30.84 -0.21
C SER A 80 13.14 -32.26 -0.20
N GLU A 81 13.96 -32.59 -1.20
CA GLU A 81 14.89 -33.72 -1.13
C GLU A 81 15.85 -33.64 0.08
N ARG A 82 16.00 -32.44 0.66
CA ARG A 82 16.81 -32.15 1.84
C ARG A 82 16.35 -32.92 3.08
N TYR A 83 15.04 -33.17 3.25
CA TYR A 83 14.50 -33.84 4.44
C TYR A 83 14.59 -35.38 4.38
N LEU A 84 14.93 -35.95 3.21
CA LEU A 84 14.87 -37.40 2.99
C LEU A 84 16.06 -38.16 3.59
N ASN A 85 17.19 -37.48 3.84
CA ASN A 85 18.47 -38.12 4.19
C ASN A 85 19.03 -37.74 5.56
N GLU A 86 18.38 -36.85 6.30
CA GLU A 86 18.85 -36.36 7.61
C GLU A 86 18.06 -36.99 8.78
N GLU A 87 18.73 -37.23 9.89
CA GLU A 87 18.07 -37.67 11.13
C GLU A 87 17.31 -36.50 11.75
N ILE A 88 16.02 -36.69 12.00
CA ILE A 88 15.13 -35.64 12.52
C ILE A 88 15.22 -35.67 14.05
N THR A 89 15.91 -34.69 14.63
CA THR A 89 16.13 -34.57 16.07
C THR A 89 15.31 -33.43 16.68
N ASP A 90 15.27 -33.32 18.01
CA ASP A 90 14.63 -32.19 18.70
C ASP A 90 15.31 -30.83 18.39
N GLN A 91 16.50 -30.82 17.78
CA GLN A 91 17.20 -29.60 17.32
C GLN A 91 16.97 -29.29 15.83
N SER A 92 16.29 -30.18 15.10
CA SER A 92 16.03 -30.01 13.67
C SER A 92 14.82 -29.09 13.47
N GLU A 93 14.97 -28.00 12.71
CA GLU A 93 13.90 -27.04 12.37
C GLU A 93 12.93 -27.56 11.29
N VAL A 94 12.81 -28.88 11.12
CA VAL A 94 12.00 -29.51 10.08
C VAL A 94 10.74 -30.11 10.69
N TYR A 95 9.57 -29.80 10.12
CA TYR A 95 8.31 -30.44 10.48
C TYR A 95 7.75 -31.30 9.33
N ILE A 96 7.86 -32.63 9.47
CA ILE A 96 7.22 -33.58 8.53
C ILE A 96 6.53 -34.76 9.25
N SER A 97 6.15 -34.56 10.52
CA SER A 97 5.57 -35.66 11.33
C SER A 97 4.17 -36.07 10.88
N GLU A 98 3.35 -35.13 10.40
CA GLU A 98 2.03 -35.41 9.81
C GLU A 98 2.15 -36.28 8.54
N PRO A 99 2.91 -35.90 7.50
CA PRO A 99 3.01 -36.74 6.31
C PRO A 99 3.64 -38.11 6.61
N ILE A 100 4.59 -38.22 7.55
CA ILE A 100 5.10 -39.54 7.99
C ILE A 100 3.99 -40.40 8.63
N LEU A 101 3.16 -39.83 9.50
CA LEU A 101 2.04 -40.55 10.12
C LEU A 101 1.09 -41.11 9.07
N PHE A 102 0.69 -40.30 8.09
CA PHE A 102 -0.24 -40.72 7.03
C PHE A 102 0.38 -41.78 6.12
N ALA A 103 1.65 -41.62 5.72
CA ALA A 103 2.37 -42.63 4.96
C ALA A 103 2.43 -43.96 5.71
N ALA A 104 2.70 -43.92 7.03
CA ALA A 104 2.72 -45.10 7.87
C ALA A 104 1.33 -45.76 8.01
N ALA A 105 0.29 -44.95 8.22
CA ALA A 105 -1.09 -45.40 8.39
C ALA A 105 -1.64 -46.10 7.13
N LEU A 106 -1.31 -45.58 5.94
CA LEU A 106 -1.74 -46.12 4.66
C LEU A 106 -1.21 -47.54 4.37
N GLN A 107 -0.26 -48.06 5.17
CA GLN A 107 0.19 -49.45 5.09
C GLN A 107 -0.86 -50.46 5.60
N TYR A 108 -1.84 -49.98 6.37
CA TYR A 108 -2.80 -50.83 7.09
C TYR A 108 -4.22 -50.62 6.52
N PRO A 109 -4.75 -51.54 5.69
CA PRO A 109 -6.07 -51.42 5.09
C PRO A 109 -7.21 -51.25 6.12
N GLU A 110 -7.07 -51.82 7.32
CA GLU A 110 -8.02 -51.67 8.42
C GLU A 110 -8.14 -50.24 8.96
N LEU A 111 -7.18 -49.35 8.66
CA LEU A 111 -7.21 -47.94 9.07
C LEU A 111 -7.87 -47.02 8.04
N LYS A 112 -8.23 -47.53 6.85
CA LYS A 112 -8.76 -46.75 5.73
C LYS A 112 -9.88 -45.78 6.14
N GLU A 113 -10.90 -46.27 6.84
CA GLU A 113 -12.04 -45.43 7.26
C GLU A 113 -11.62 -44.29 8.20
N THR A 114 -10.67 -44.55 9.11
CA THR A 114 -10.14 -43.55 10.03
C THR A 114 -9.26 -42.52 9.31
N ILE A 115 -8.44 -42.97 8.35
CA ILE A 115 -7.63 -42.07 7.51
C ILE A 115 -8.55 -41.14 6.72
N VAL A 116 -9.57 -41.67 6.04
CA VAL A 116 -10.53 -40.87 5.27
C VAL A 116 -11.27 -39.88 6.17
N ALA A 117 -11.69 -40.28 7.37
CA ALA A 117 -12.35 -39.38 8.31
C ALA A 117 -11.42 -38.24 8.79
N THR A 118 -10.13 -38.53 8.96
CA THR A 118 -9.13 -37.53 9.36
C THR A 118 -8.82 -36.57 8.22
N VAL A 119 -8.65 -37.07 6.99
CA VAL A 119 -8.46 -36.21 5.80
C VAL A 119 -9.67 -35.30 5.56
N LYS A 120 -10.89 -35.79 5.77
CA LYS A 120 -12.08 -34.92 5.72
C LYS A 120 -12.01 -33.80 6.76
N ALA A 121 -11.56 -34.08 7.98
CA ALA A 121 -11.38 -33.03 8.99
C ALA A 121 -10.30 -32.01 8.61
N ILE A 122 -9.24 -32.42 7.90
CA ILE A 122 -8.23 -31.49 7.34
C ILE A 122 -8.87 -30.55 6.32
N VAL A 123 -9.62 -31.10 5.35
CA VAL A 123 -10.32 -30.31 4.32
C VAL A 123 -11.39 -29.42 4.93
N ASP A 124 -12.16 -29.92 5.89
CA ASP A 124 -13.19 -29.13 6.58
C ASP A 124 -12.55 -27.97 7.35
N TYR A 125 -11.36 -28.17 7.96
CA TYR A 125 -10.61 -27.11 8.62
C TYR A 125 -10.15 -26.05 7.60
N SER A 126 -9.50 -26.45 6.49
CA SER A 126 -8.99 -25.50 5.50
C SER A 126 -10.12 -24.67 4.89
N ARG A 127 -11.28 -25.27 4.63
CA ARG A 127 -12.48 -24.57 4.14
C ARG A 127 -13.12 -23.64 5.17
N ARG A 128 -13.04 -23.99 6.46
CA ARG A 128 -13.57 -23.18 7.55
C ARG A 128 -12.81 -21.86 7.69
N VAL A 129 -11.50 -21.93 7.43
CA VAL A 129 -10.54 -20.84 7.53
C VAL A 129 -10.46 -20.02 6.23
N ASN A 130 -10.33 -20.68 5.08
CA ASN A 130 -10.21 -20.04 3.76
C ASN A 130 -9.18 -18.90 3.75
N ASP A 131 -8.02 -19.15 4.33
CA ASP A 131 -6.89 -18.22 4.38
C ASP A 131 -5.60 -19.02 4.51
N THR A 132 -4.61 -18.70 3.68
CA THR A 132 -3.30 -19.38 3.73
C THR A 132 -2.53 -18.97 4.97
N ASP A 133 -2.70 -17.72 5.41
CA ASP A 133 -2.00 -17.17 6.57
C ASP A 133 -2.35 -17.87 7.89
N GLU A 134 -3.52 -18.52 7.93
CA GLU A 134 -4.02 -19.23 9.10
C GLU A 134 -3.76 -20.74 9.09
N ILE A 135 -3.03 -21.24 8.08
CA ILE A 135 -2.79 -22.69 7.91
C ILE A 135 -1.33 -23.08 7.69
N TRP A 136 -0.41 -22.16 7.95
CA TRP A 136 1.03 -22.37 7.84
C TRP A 136 1.55 -23.41 8.84
N ILE A 137 2.41 -24.31 8.36
CA ILE A 137 3.25 -25.18 9.20
C ILE A 137 4.48 -24.42 9.69
N ASP A 138 5.11 -23.69 8.77
CA ASP A 138 6.30 -22.85 8.89
C ASP A 138 6.26 -21.71 7.84
N ASP A 139 7.38 -21.04 7.57
CA ASP A 139 7.46 -19.92 6.62
C ASP A 139 7.37 -20.32 5.13
N THR A 140 7.19 -21.60 4.81
CA THR A 140 7.19 -22.12 3.42
C THR A 140 6.16 -23.21 3.12
N ASP A 141 5.75 -24.01 4.11
CA ASP A 141 4.93 -25.21 3.91
C ASP A 141 3.52 -25.09 4.56
N VAL A 142 2.51 -25.65 3.88
CA VAL A 142 1.08 -25.58 4.26
C VAL A 142 0.61 -26.91 4.85
N PHE A 143 -0.22 -26.88 5.91
CA PHE A 143 -0.65 -28.12 6.59
C PHE A 143 -1.50 -29.03 5.69
N GLY A 144 -1.41 -30.35 5.90
CA GLY A 144 -2.40 -31.31 5.42
C GLY A 144 -2.36 -31.69 3.93
N VAL A 145 -1.77 -30.89 3.04
CA VAL A 145 -1.84 -31.12 1.58
C VAL A 145 -1.22 -32.46 1.17
N GLU A 146 -0.10 -32.85 1.77
CA GLU A 146 0.56 -34.14 1.50
C GLU A 146 -0.29 -35.32 1.96
N ALA A 147 -0.95 -35.20 3.12
CA ALA A 147 -1.81 -36.25 3.64
C ALA A 147 -3.00 -36.51 2.70
N VAL A 148 -3.62 -35.44 2.19
CA VAL A 148 -4.73 -35.51 1.24
C VAL A 148 -4.27 -36.11 -0.08
N TYR A 149 -3.12 -35.66 -0.61
CA TYR A 149 -2.52 -36.18 -1.84
C TYR A 149 -2.17 -37.67 -1.74
N MET A 150 -1.56 -38.13 -0.64
CA MET A 150 -1.18 -39.53 -0.46
C MET A 150 -2.41 -40.46 -0.38
N LEU A 151 -3.51 -40.01 0.22
CA LEU A 151 -4.78 -40.74 0.20
C LEU A 151 -5.29 -40.86 -1.25
N ALA A 152 -5.28 -39.77 -2.01
CA ALA A 152 -5.73 -39.75 -3.41
C ALA A 152 -4.88 -40.64 -4.34
N LYS A 153 -3.56 -40.71 -4.13
CA LYS A 153 -2.67 -41.63 -4.85
C LYS A 153 -2.91 -43.10 -4.51
N THR A 154 -3.34 -43.39 -3.28
CA THR A 154 -3.63 -44.76 -2.84
C THR A 154 -5.02 -45.21 -3.27
N ASP A 155 -6.00 -44.30 -3.25
CA ASP A 155 -7.38 -44.57 -3.64
C ASP A 155 -8.00 -43.34 -4.33
N LEU A 156 -8.07 -43.44 -5.66
CA LEU A 156 -8.42 -42.33 -6.54
C LEU A 156 -9.82 -41.76 -6.30
N GLN A 157 -10.75 -42.52 -5.69
CA GLN A 157 -12.11 -42.04 -5.40
C GLN A 157 -12.15 -40.85 -4.43
N TYR A 158 -11.04 -40.61 -3.70
CA TYR A 158 -10.89 -39.50 -2.76
C TYR A 158 -10.12 -38.31 -3.35
N LEU A 159 -9.74 -38.34 -4.64
CA LEU A 159 -9.05 -37.23 -5.29
C LEU A 159 -9.84 -35.91 -5.22
N TYR A 160 -11.17 -35.98 -5.15
CA TYR A 160 -12.00 -34.79 -4.98
C TYR A 160 -11.73 -34.02 -3.68
N LEU A 161 -11.24 -34.69 -2.62
CA LEU A 161 -10.85 -34.04 -1.37
C LEU A 161 -9.60 -33.17 -1.56
N LEU A 162 -8.69 -33.57 -2.46
CA LEU A 162 -7.53 -32.74 -2.82
C LEU A 162 -7.96 -31.49 -3.58
N GLY A 163 -8.90 -31.62 -4.52
CA GLY A 163 -9.50 -30.44 -5.15
C GLY A 163 -10.14 -29.51 -4.12
N GLN A 164 -10.95 -30.08 -3.22
CA GLN A 164 -11.69 -29.33 -2.21
C GLN A 164 -10.79 -28.67 -1.14
N PHE A 165 -9.58 -29.20 -0.92
CA PHE A 165 -8.57 -28.62 -0.03
C PHE A 165 -8.09 -27.26 -0.54
N PHE A 166 -7.97 -27.08 -1.86
CA PHE A 166 -7.56 -25.80 -2.47
C PHE A 166 -8.73 -24.82 -2.49
N PHE A 167 -8.81 -24.02 -1.43
CA PHE A 167 -9.80 -22.97 -1.22
C PHE A 167 -9.44 -21.67 -1.97
N PRO A 168 -10.41 -20.77 -2.20
CA PRO A 168 -10.23 -19.57 -3.03
C PRO A 168 -9.15 -18.58 -2.59
N TYR A 169 -9.10 -18.18 -1.31
CA TYR A 169 -8.19 -17.11 -0.86
C TYR A 169 -6.79 -17.66 -0.56
N TRP A 170 -5.99 -17.83 -1.60
CA TRP A 170 -4.73 -18.57 -1.56
C TRP A 170 -3.52 -17.67 -1.89
N ASP A 171 -2.43 -17.78 -1.12
CA ASP A 171 -1.18 -17.07 -1.42
C ASP A 171 -0.42 -17.76 -2.57
N GLU A 172 -0.72 -17.33 -3.80
CA GLU A 172 -0.08 -17.86 -5.00
C GLU A 172 1.40 -17.47 -5.14
N ASP A 173 1.83 -16.35 -4.52
CA ASP A 173 3.20 -15.85 -4.63
C ASP A 173 4.16 -16.71 -3.78
N HIS A 174 3.73 -17.13 -2.59
CA HIS A 174 4.52 -17.94 -1.67
C HIS A 174 4.16 -19.43 -1.66
N THR A 175 3.05 -19.88 -2.25
CA THR A 175 2.70 -21.33 -2.27
C THR A 175 2.17 -21.83 -3.61
N GLY A 176 2.45 -21.11 -4.71
CA GLY A 176 2.00 -21.47 -6.06
C GLY A 176 2.42 -22.87 -6.55
N ASP A 177 3.51 -23.44 -6.02
CA ASP A 177 3.98 -24.78 -6.39
C ASP A 177 2.99 -25.91 -6.01
N CYS A 178 2.06 -25.64 -5.08
CA CYS A 178 1.00 -26.59 -4.73
C CYS A 178 0.12 -26.99 -5.94
N ILE A 179 0.09 -26.19 -7.01
CA ILE A 179 -0.60 -26.51 -8.26
C ILE A 179 -0.15 -27.88 -8.82
N ASN A 180 1.11 -28.27 -8.57
CA ASN A 180 1.70 -29.52 -9.04
C ASN A 180 1.02 -30.78 -8.45
N TYR A 181 0.29 -30.68 -7.34
CA TYR A 181 -0.42 -31.81 -6.73
C TYR A 181 -1.57 -32.32 -7.60
N LEU A 182 -2.41 -31.43 -8.16
CA LEU A 182 -3.51 -31.82 -9.05
C LEU A 182 -3.04 -32.11 -10.48
N ALA A 183 -2.09 -31.32 -10.98
CA ALA A 183 -1.61 -31.42 -12.35
C ALA A 183 -0.97 -32.79 -12.66
N GLU A 184 -0.30 -33.40 -11.69
CA GLU A 184 0.28 -34.74 -11.87
C GLU A 184 -0.77 -35.81 -12.16
N PHE A 185 -1.95 -35.76 -11.53
CA PHE A 185 -3.01 -36.74 -11.81
C PHE A 185 -3.53 -36.60 -13.24
N LEU A 186 -3.62 -35.37 -13.76
CA LEU A 186 -3.96 -35.15 -15.16
C LEU A 186 -2.86 -35.69 -16.09
N ALA A 187 -1.59 -35.44 -15.76
CA ALA A 187 -0.45 -35.91 -16.53
C ALA A 187 -0.38 -37.45 -16.60
N GLU A 188 -0.66 -38.15 -15.50
CA GLU A 188 -0.59 -39.61 -15.41
C GLU A 188 -1.82 -40.33 -15.96
N LEU A 189 -3.03 -39.79 -15.71
CA LEU A 189 -4.30 -40.50 -15.94
C LEU A 189 -5.15 -39.88 -17.06
N GLY A 190 -4.82 -38.67 -17.52
CA GLY A 190 -5.72 -37.86 -18.35
C GLY A 190 -7.00 -37.48 -17.61
N TRP A 191 -8.05 -37.11 -18.35
CA TRP A 191 -9.37 -36.76 -17.81
C TRP A 191 -10.19 -37.98 -17.37
N HIS A 192 -9.63 -38.74 -16.43
CA HIS A 192 -10.31 -39.82 -15.73
C HIS A 192 -11.51 -39.26 -14.90
N PRO A 193 -12.62 -40.01 -14.71
CA PRO A 193 -13.79 -39.51 -13.99
C PRO A 193 -13.51 -38.87 -12.62
N GLU A 194 -12.61 -39.46 -11.83
CA GLU A 194 -12.21 -38.90 -10.53
C GLU A 194 -11.36 -37.60 -10.64
N VAL A 195 -10.61 -37.43 -11.74
CA VAL A 195 -9.86 -36.19 -12.03
C VAL A 195 -10.84 -35.07 -12.41
N ILE A 196 -11.84 -35.39 -13.23
CA ILE A 196 -12.94 -34.47 -13.56
C ILE A 196 -13.71 -34.08 -12.29
N LYS A 197 -13.98 -35.05 -11.40
CA LYS A 197 -14.63 -34.78 -10.13
C LYS A 197 -13.79 -33.85 -9.25
N ALA A 198 -12.48 -34.06 -9.16
CA ALA A 198 -11.61 -33.16 -8.40
C ALA A 198 -11.55 -31.74 -8.97
N TYR A 199 -11.55 -31.62 -10.29
CA TYR A 199 -11.69 -30.33 -10.97
C TYR A 199 -12.97 -29.60 -10.56
N ILE A 200 -14.11 -30.30 -10.52
CA ILE A 200 -15.42 -29.73 -10.12
C ILE A 200 -15.46 -29.36 -8.64
N TRP A 201 -14.77 -30.13 -7.79
CA TRP A 201 -14.74 -29.93 -6.34
C TRP A 201 -13.69 -28.92 -5.87
N CYS A 202 -12.83 -28.45 -6.76
CA CYS A 202 -11.85 -27.41 -6.49
C CYS A 202 -12.49 -26.03 -6.55
N ASP A 203 -12.54 -25.32 -5.41
CA ASP A 203 -13.14 -23.99 -5.33
C ASP A 203 -12.19 -22.92 -5.91
N ASN A 204 -10.87 -23.12 -5.82
CA ASN A 204 -9.87 -22.21 -6.35
C ASN A 204 -9.74 -22.28 -7.90
N ALA A 205 -9.88 -21.14 -8.58
CA ALA A 205 -9.82 -21.03 -10.04
C ALA A 205 -8.41 -21.24 -10.60
N SER A 206 -7.39 -20.69 -9.95
CA SER A 206 -6.00 -20.79 -10.39
C SER A 206 -5.50 -22.23 -10.33
N PHE A 207 -5.90 -23.01 -9.32
CA PHE A 207 -5.58 -24.45 -9.26
C PHE A 207 -6.29 -25.26 -10.35
N ARG A 208 -7.54 -24.91 -10.73
CA ARG A 208 -8.23 -25.53 -11.87
C ARG A 208 -7.48 -25.29 -13.18
N LEU A 209 -7.07 -24.04 -13.43
CA LEU A 209 -6.25 -23.68 -14.59
C LEU A 209 -4.86 -24.33 -14.55
N GLY A 210 -4.30 -24.44 -13.34
CA GLY A 210 -3.02 -25.06 -13.07
C GLY A 210 -2.98 -26.57 -13.36
N MET A 211 -4.13 -27.27 -13.32
CA MET A 211 -4.19 -28.69 -13.66
C MET A 211 -3.63 -29.01 -15.05
N PHE A 212 -3.87 -28.14 -16.03
CA PHE A 212 -3.36 -28.28 -17.39
C PHE A 212 -2.12 -27.41 -17.68
N MET A 213 -1.44 -26.96 -16.62
CA MET A 213 -0.23 -26.13 -16.65
C MET A 213 -0.40 -24.90 -17.55
N ASN A 214 -1.51 -24.18 -17.37
CA ASN A 214 -1.71 -22.91 -18.04
C ASN A 214 -0.68 -21.89 -17.52
N ASN A 215 0.39 -21.65 -18.28
CA ASN A 215 1.34 -20.61 -17.96
C ASN A 215 0.76 -19.27 -18.43
N PRO A 216 0.46 -18.33 -17.53
CA PRO A 216 -0.10 -17.04 -17.91
C PRO A 216 0.82 -16.21 -18.82
N TYR A 217 2.10 -16.56 -18.91
CA TYR A 217 3.13 -15.91 -19.72
C TYR A 217 3.56 -16.71 -20.96
N SER A 218 2.89 -17.81 -21.29
CA SER A 218 3.26 -18.67 -22.43
C SER A 218 2.06 -19.46 -22.94
N ASP A 219 1.86 -19.48 -24.26
CA ASP A 219 0.81 -20.29 -24.91
C ASP A 219 1.07 -21.80 -24.89
N ALA A 220 2.25 -22.23 -24.44
CA ALA A 220 2.56 -23.65 -24.26
C ALA A 220 1.77 -24.26 -23.10
N GLN A 221 0.56 -24.74 -23.40
CA GLN A 221 -0.17 -25.67 -22.54
C GLN A 221 0.55 -27.02 -22.55
N THR A 222 0.76 -27.59 -21.36
CA THR A 222 1.44 -28.89 -21.25
C THR A 222 0.44 -30.06 -21.40
N HIS A 223 -0.83 -29.85 -21.04
CA HIS A 223 -1.87 -30.88 -21.07
C HIS A 223 -3.16 -30.37 -21.72
N GLN A 224 -3.97 -31.29 -22.26
CA GLN A 224 -5.28 -31.00 -22.86
C GLN A 224 -6.25 -30.43 -21.80
N THR A 225 -7.01 -29.40 -22.15
CA THR A 225 -8.00 -28.79 -21.24
C THR A 225 -9.26 -29.64 -21.07
N LEU A 226 -10.02 -29.42 -19.99
CA LEU A 226 -11.26 -30.17 -19.76
C LEU A 226 -12.31 -29.84 -20.82
N GLY A 227 -12.40 -28.57 -21.23
CA GLY A 227 -13.34 -28.13 -22.28
C GLY A 227 -13.09 -28.81 -23.62
N GLU A 228 -11.83 -28.94 -24.04
CA GLU A 228 -11.45 -29.69 -25.23
C GLU A 228 -11.79 -31.17 -25.11
N TYR A 229 -11.42 -31.81 -24.00
CA TYR A 229 -11.71 -33.22 -23.76
C TYR A 229 -13.21 -33.54 -23.80
N LEU A 230 -14.04 -32.70 -23.17
CA LEU A 230 -15.49 -32.86 -23.20
C LEU A 230 -16.03 -32.72 -24.62
N THR A 231 -15.50 -31.77 -25.41
CA THR A 231 -15.90 -31.55 -26.81
C THR A 231 -15.56 -32.75 -27.69
N GLU A 232 -14.39 -33.36 -27.49
CA GLU A 232 -13.97 -34.59 -28.18
C GLU A 232 -14.74 -35.82 -27.70
N ASN A 233 -15.26 -35.81 -26.47
CA ASN A 233 -15.98 -36.92 -25.85
C ASN A 233 -17.40 -36.50 -25.37
N PRO A 234 -18.34 -36.14 -26.27
CA PRO A 234 -19.65 -35.60 -25.88
C PRO A 234 -20.49 -36.52 -24.99
N CYS A 235 -20.25 -37.84 -25.02
CA CYS A 235 -20.93 -38.79 -24.14
C CYS A 235 -20.58 -38.61 -22.66
N GLN A 236 -19.42 -38.00 -22.34
CA GLN A 236 -18.99 -37.71 -20.97
C GLN A 236 -19.63 -36.45 -20.41
N TYR A 237 -20.11 -35.54 -21.27
CA TYR A 237 -20.67 -34.25 -20.84
C TYR A 237 -21.93 -34.40 -19.97
N GLY A 238 -22.75 -35.41 -20.22
CA GLY A 238 -23.90 -35.73 -19.36
C GLY A 238 -23.47 -36.08 -17.93
N THR A 239 -22.41 -36.87 -17.78
CA THR A 239 -21.82 -37.24 -16.49
C THR A 239 -21.15 -36.06 -15.80
N PHE A 240 -20.49 -35.18 -16.56
CA PHE A 240 -19.95 -33.92 -16.04
C PHE A 240 -21.05 -33.06 -15.42
N LYS A 241 -22.15 -32.79 -16.14
CA LYS A 241 -23.27 -31.98 -15.64
C LYS A 241 -23.90 -32.58 -14.37
N GLN A 242 -24.07 -33.90 -14.35
CA GLN A 242 -24.57 -34.59 -13.17
C GLN A 242 -23.62 -34.44 -11.97
N SER A 243 -22.30 -34.52 -12.20
CA SER A 243 -21.29 -34.33 -11.15
C SER A 243 -21.28 -32.90 -10.59
N VAL A 244 -21.55 -31.89 -11.43
CA VAL A 244 -21.71 -30.49 -10.99
C VAL A 244 -22.96 -30.35 -10.11
N ILE A 245 -24.09 -30.94 -10.51
CA ILE A 245 -25.31 -30.93 -9.67
C ILE A 245 -25.04 -31.59 -8.32
N GLU A 246 -24.38 -32.75 -8.31
CA GLU A 246 -24.00 -33.46 -7.08
C GLU A 246 -23.07 -32.63 -6.18
N ARG A 247 -22.14 -31.87 -6.76
CA ARG A 247 -21.25 -30.95 -6.00
C ARG A 247 -22.05 -29.93 -5.22
N PHE A 248 -23.00 -29.25 -5.86
CA PHE A 248 -23.81 -28.19 -5.22
C PHE A 248 -24.92 -28.73 -4.32
N GLN A 249 -25.40 -29.96 -4.56
CA GLN A 249 -26.27 -30.66 -3.62
C GLN A 249 -25.52 -31.05 -2.34
N ALA A 250 -24.22 -31.31 -2.44
CA ALA A 250 -23.41 -31.68 -1.29
C ALA A 250 -22.96 -30.46 -0.48
N GLU A 251 -22.46 -29.41 -1.13
CA GLU A 251 -21.96 -28.22 -0.43
C GLU A 251 -21.92 -26.98 -1.35
N PRO A 252 -22.09 -25.74 -0.84
CA PRO A 252 -21.77 -24.53 -1.60
C PRO A 252 -20.27 -24.33 -1.87
N VAL A 253 -19.94 -23.44 -2.80
CA VAL A 253 -18.57 -22.96 -3.09
C VAL A 253 -18.19 -21.85 -2.11
N LEU A 254 -16.91 -21.79 -1.69
CA LEU A 254 -16.41 -20.69 -0.85
C LEU A 254 -16.25 -19.39 -1.66
N LEU A 255 -16.45 -18.24 -1.01
CA LEU A 255 -16.12 -16.94 -1.59
C LEU A 255 -14.61 -16.68 -1.52
N TYR A 256 -14.09 -15.95 -2.52
CA TYR A 256 -12.70 -15.50 -2.55
C TYR A 256 -12.42 -14.43 -1.49
N SER A 257 -13.32 -13.45 -1.38
CA SER A 257 -13.25 -12.39 -0.39
C SER A 257 -14.63 -12.15 0.20
N TYR A 258 -14.67 -11.71 1.44
CA TYR A 258 -15.88 -11.30 2.14
C TYR A 258 -15.53 -10.06 2.97
N ASP A 259 -16.36 -9.03 2.93
CA ASP A 259 -16.08 -7.80 3.68
C ASP A 259 -16.35 -8.05 5.18
N GLU A 260 -15.26 -8.18 5.94
CA GLU A 260 -15.27 -8.42 7.37
C GLU A 260 -15.56 -7.14 8.18
N HIS A 261 -15.51 -5.96 7.54
CA HIS A 261 -15.64 -4.65 8.19
C HIS A 261 -16.91 -3.89 7.78
N SER A 262 -17.81 -4.51 7.01
CA SER A 262 -19.09 -3.91 6.61
C SER A 262 -20.23 -4.20 7.57
N ASP A 263 -21.11 -3.22 7.76
CA ASP A 263 -22.34 -3.34 8.53
C ASP A 263 -23.47 -4.03 7.75
N GLU A 264 -23.43 -4.00 6.42
CA GLU A 264 -24.49 -4.49 5.53
C GLU A 264 -24.32 -5.98 5.16
N GLU A 265 -25.39 -6.78 5.24
CA GLU A 265 -25.33 -8.17 4.75
C GLU A 265 -25.12 -8.19 3.23
N GLU A 266 -24.14 -8.95 2.77
CA GLU A 266 -23.82 -9.03 1.34
C GLU A 266 -24.88 -9.86 0.60
N ASP A 267 -25.44 -9.32 -0.49
CA ASP A 267 -26.42 -10.05 -1.32
C ASP A 267 -25.73 -11.11 -2.17
N LEU A 268 -25.69 -12.33 -1.66
CA LEU A 268 -25.10 -13.48 -2.34
C LEU A 268 -25.97 -14.06 -3.47
N SER A 269 -27.20 -13.56 -3.68
CA SER A 269 -28.13 -14.10 -4.67
C SER A 269 -27.67 -13.88 -6.12
N GLY A 270 -26.83 -12.86 -6.33
CA GLY A 270 -26.21 -12.53 -7.62
C GLY A 270 -25.07 -13.46 -8.04
N CYS A 271 -24.54 -14.28 -7.13
CA CYS A 271 -23.39 -15.14 -7.42
C CYS A 271 -23.76 -16.31 -8.35
N ASN A 272 -22.88 -16.60 -9.32
CA ASN A 272 -23.09 -17.66 -10.31
C ASN A 272 -21.91 -18.65 -10.37
N PRO A 273 -21.72 -19.50 -9.35
CA PRO A 273 -20.52 -20.36 -9.25
C PRO A 273 -20.42 -21.45 -10.32
N VAL A 274 -21.52 -21.87 -10.95
CA VAL A 274 -21.43 -22.75 -12.13
C VAL A 274 -20.81 -22.01 -13.32
N VAL A 275 -21.05 -20.70 -13.45
CA VAL A 275 -20.43 -19.89 -14.51
C VAL A 275 -18.93 -19.76 -14.25
N TRP A 276 -18.50 -19.50 -13.01
CA TRP A 276 -17.09 -19.48 -12.61
C TRP A 276 -16.35 -20.80 -12.88
N LEU A 277 -17.05 -21.94 -12.77
CA LEU A 277 -16.50 -23.24 -13.17
C LEU A 277 -16.25 -23.29 -14.69
N TYR A 278 -17.22 -22.82 -15.50
CA TYR A 278 -17.11 -22.82 -16.96
C TYR A 278 -16.02 -21.88 -17.47
N GLU A 279 -15.78 -20.77 -16.79
CA GLU A 279 -14.69 -19.82 -17.08
C GLU A 279 -13.30 -20.45 -17.04
N THR A 280 -13.15 -21.59 -16.35
CA THR A 280 -11.86 -22.28 -16.20
C THR A 280 -11.69 -23.49 -17.15
N LEU A 281 -12.74 -23.88 -17.90
CA LEU A 281 -12.70 -25.08 -18.75
C LEU A 281 -11.66 -25.01 -19.88
N PHE A 282 -11.25 -23.80 -20.23
CA PHE A 282 -10.32 -23.46 -21.30
C PHE A 282 -9.26 -22.51 -20.73
N PRO A 283 -8.07 -22.40 -21.37
CA PRO A 283 -7.02 -21.49 -20.91
C PRO A 283 -7.49 -20.03 -20.93
N ARG A 284 -7.15 -19.27 -19.89
CA ARG A 284 -7.28 -17.80 -19.86
C ARG A 284 -5.89 -17.17 -20.01
N ARG A 285 -5.73 -16.23 -20.95
CA ARG A 285 -4.55 -15.36 -21.05
C ARG A 285 -4.59 -14.32 -19.91
N ARG A 286 -3.45 -13.97 -19.31
CA ARG A 286 -3.35 -13.13 -18.08
C ARG A 286 -3.80 -11.67 -18.22
N HIS A 287 -4.51 -11.29 -19.28
CA HIS A 287 -5.12 -9.97 -19.36
C HIS A 287 -6.39 -9.94 -18.52
N PHE A 288 -6.22 -9.99 -17.19
CA PHE A 288 -7.26 -9.86 -16.17
C PHE A 288 -8.04 -8.53 -16.23
N TYR A 289 -7.80 -7.69 -17.24
CA TYR A 289 -8.34 -6.33 -17.36
C TYR A 289 -8.92 -6.01 -18.75
N ASP A 290 -8.97 -6.98 -19.67
CA ASP A 290 -9.61 -6.77 -20.96
C ASP A 290 -11.01 -7.41 -20.98
N ASP A 291 -11.99 -6.58 -20.62
CA ASP A 291 -13.41 -6.95 -20.56
C ASP A 291 -13.94 -7.51 -21.92
N ASP A 292 -13.32 -7.14 -23.06
CA ASP A 292 -13.75 -7.58 -24.39
C ASP A 292 -13.30 -9.02 -24.72
N LEU A 293 -12.16 -9.45 -24.17
CA LEU A 293 -11.69 -10.84 -24.28
C LEU A 293 -12.58 -11.80 -23.49
N GLU A 294 -13.19 -11.34 -22.40
CA GLU A 294 -14.10 -12.14 -21.59
C GLU A 294 -15.41 -12.47 -22.34
N ASP A 295 -16.03 -11.47 -22.98
CA ASP A 295 -17.22 -11.67 -23.80
C ASP A 295 -16.95 -12.65 -24.95
N ALA A 296 -15.83 -12.46 -25.67
CA ALA A 296 -15.45 -13.34 -26.78
C ALA A 296 -15.23 -14.79 -26.33
N PHE A 297 -14.55 -14.97 -25.19
CA PHE A 297 -14.32 -16.27 -24.57
C PHE A 297 -15.65 -16.96 -24.23
N MET A 298 -16.60 -16.25 -23.61
CA MET A 298 -17.89 -16.82 -23.22
C MET A 298 -18.83 -17.12 -24.41
N GLN A 299 -18.65 -16.44 -25.55
CA GLN A 299 -19.41 -16.68 -26.78
C GLN A 299 -18.87 -17.82 -27.66
N GLN A 300 -17.74 -18.46 -27.29
CA GLN A 300 -17.20 -19.53 -28.10
C GLN A 300 -18.16 -20.74 -28.22
N PRO A 301 -18.17 -21.46 -29.37
CA PRO A 301 -19.02 -22.62 -29.55
C PRO A 301 -18.69 -23.74 -28.56
N PHE A 302 -19.70 -24.26 -27.86
CA PHE A 302 -19.55 -25.38 -26.93
C PHE A 302 -20.83 -26.23 -26.90
N MET A 303 -20.70 -27.55 -27.06
CA MET A 303 -21.80 -28.54 -26.95
C MET A 303 -23.08 -28.25 -27.79
N GLY A 304 -22.92 -27.55 -28.91
CA GLY A 304 -24.03 -27.19 -29.80
C GLY A 304 -24.69 -25.84 -29.53
N SER A 305 -24.18 -25.08 -28.55
CA SER A 305 -24.56 -23.71 -28.22
C SER A 305 -23.28 -22.87 -28.00
N THR A 306 -23.35 -21.82 -27.18
CA THR A 306 -22.19 -21.08 -26.67
C THR A 306 -21.83 -21.56 -25.26
N LEU A 307 -20.58 -21.35 -24.85
CA LEU A 307 -20.11 -21.67 -23.50
C LEU A 307 -20.99 -21.01 -22.42
N GLU A 308 -21.33 -19.73 -22.60
CA GLU A 308 -22.21 -18.97 -21.70
C GLU A 308 -23.60 -19.61 -21.56
N ASN A 309 -24.25 -19.96 -22.68
CA ASN A 309 -25.60 -20.52 -22.63
C ASN A 309 -25.62 -21.84 -21.86
N GLU A 310 -24.65 -22.72 -22.12
CA GLU A 310 -24.52 -23.99 -21.41
C GLU A 310 -24.24 -23.80 -19.92
N ALA A 311 -23.37 -22.83 -19.56
CA ALA A 311 -23.06 -22.50 -18.18
C ALA A 311 -24.30 -22.05 -17.40
N TYR A 312 -25.07 -21.11 -17.95
CA TYR A 312 -26.28 -20.60 -17.31
C TYR A 312 -27.44 -21.62 -17.34
N ASP A 313 -27.54 -22.50 -18.35
CA ASP A 313 -28.52 -23.59 -18.35
C ASP A 313 -28.25 -24.53 -17.18
N LEU A 314 -26.98 -24.89 -16.95
CA LEU A 314 -26.60 -25.70 -15.80
C LEU A 314 -26.78 -24.95 -14.49
N GLN A 315 -26.42 -23.67 -14.40
CA GLN A 315 -26.67 -22.82 -13.24
C GLN A 315 -28.17 -22.81 -12.87
N GLY A 316 -29.06 -22.65 -13.84
CA GLY A 316 -30.51 -22.69 -13.64
C GLY A 316 -31.01 -24.06 -13.19
N MET A 317 -30.48 -25.14 -13.77
CA MET A 317 -30.80 -26.51 -13.34
C MET A 317 -30.35 -26.79 -11.90
N VAL A 318 -29.17 -26.30 -11.50
CA VAL A 318 -28.64 -26.42 -10.14
C VAL A 318 -29.49 -25.62 -9.17
N LYS A 319 -29.79 -24.34 -9.46
CA LYS A 319 -30.69 -23.49 -8.65
C LYS A 319 -32.08 -24.11 -8.47
N GLY A 320 -32.57 -24.86 -9.46
CA GLY A 320 -33.86 -25.56 -9.37
C GLY A 320 -33.84 -26.88 -8.59
N GLN A 321 -32.67 -27.43 -8.27
CA GLN A 321 -32.49 -28.74 -7.62
C GLN A 321 -31.81 -28.67 -6.24
N VAL A 322 -31.25 -27.53 -5.86
CA VAL A 322 -30.53 -27.32 -4.60
C VAL A 322 -31.33 -26.35 -3.74
N ASP A 323 -31.63 -26.76 -2.51
CA ASP A 323 -32.26 -25.91 -1.51
C ASP A 323 -31.18 -25.08 -0.78
N GLY A 324 -31.02 -23.80 -1.12
CA GLY A 324 -30.08 -22.88 -0.45
C GLY A 324 -29.23 -22.03 -1.39
N LEU A 325 -28.29 -21.26 -0.82
CA LEU A 325 -27.30 -20.50 -1.59
C LEU A 325 -26.24 -21.44 -2.18
N LEU A 326 -25.77 -21.14 -3.39
CA LEU A 326 -24.72 -21.91 -4.06
C LEU A 326 -23.30 -21.50 -3.63
N VAL A 327 -23.19 -20.38 -2.92
CA VAL A 327 -21.95 -19.85 -2.36
C VAL A 327 -22.12 -19.63 -0.86
N LYS A 328 -21.01 -19.63 -0.12
CA LYS A 328 -20.95 -19.23 1.29
C LYS A 328 -19.64 -18.51 1.61
N PRO A 329 -19.64 -17.54 2.54
CA PRO A 329 -18.41 -17.08 3.17
C PRO A 329 -17.82 -18.18 4.07
N ALA A 330 -16.54 -18.05 4.39
CA ALA A 330 -15.86 -18.90 5.37
C ALA A 330 -16.36 -18.61 6.79
N GLU A 331 -16.23 -19.58 7.70
CA GLU A 331 -16.68 -19.40 9.09
C GLU A 331 -15.77 -18.42 9.85
N SER A 332 -14.46 -18.44 9.55
CA SER A 332 -13.47 -17.47 10.05
C SER A 332 -13.89 -16.04 9.73
N ALA A 333 -14.20 -15.75 8.47
CA ALA A 333 -14.62 -14.43 8.00
C ALA A 333 -15.92 -13.97 8.69
N LEU A 334 -16.90 -14.86 8.85
CA LEU A 334 -18.11 -14.57 9.62
C LEU A 334 -17.83 -14.27 11.10
N ARG A 335 -16.87 -14.99 11.70
CA ARG A 335 -16.44 -14.77 13.09
C ARG A 335 -15.70 -13.45 13.25
N LYS A 336 -14.79 -13.11 12.33
CA LYS A 336 -14.08 -11.82 12.29
C LYS A 336 -15.06 -10.67 12.15
N ARG A 337 -16.04 -10.78 11.23
CA ARG A 337 -17.12 -9.80 11.09
C ARG A 337 -17.97 -9.64 12.35
N ALA A 338 -18.36 -10.74 12.99
CA ALA A 338 -19.11 -10.68 14.24
C ALA A 338 -18.31 -10.02 15.36
N ARG A 339 -16.99 -10.27 15.44
CA ARG A 339 -16.08 -9.61 16.38
C ARG A 339 -15.98 -8.12 16.10
N TYR A 340 -15.83 -7.72 14.84
CA TYR A 340 -15.78 -6.32 14.45
C TYR A 340 -17.07 -5.56 14.77
N LYS A 341 -18.24 -6.15 14.50
CA LYS A 341 -19.53 -5.56 14.90
C LYS A 341 -19.65 -5.39 16.41
N ALA A 342 -19.24 -6.40 17.18
CA ALA A 342 -19.22 -6.29 18.64
C ALA A 342 -18.25 -5.21 19.14
N TYR A 343 -17.11 -5.05 18.46
CA TYR A 343 -16.17 -3.95 18.71
C TYR A 343 -16.80 -2.59 18.43
N GLN A 344 -17.45 -2.39 17.28
CA GLN A 344 -18.13 -1.13 16.95
C GLN A 344 -19.23 -0.78 17.96
N GLU A 345 -20.07 -1.76 18.31
CA GLU A 345 -21.11 -1.57 19.34
C GLU A 345 -20.50 -1.15 20.68
N ARG A 346 -19.34 -1.69 21.07
CA ARG A 346 -18.61 -1.27 22.29
C ARG A 346 -17.95 0.10 22.15
N ASP A 347 -17.35 0.40 21.01
CA ASP A 347 -16.63 1.65 20.75
C ASP A 347 -17.58 2.85 20.77
N GLU A 348 -18.84 2.68 20.34
CA GLU A 348 -19.88 3.71 20.48
C GLU A 348 -20.10 4.13 21.95
N HIS A 349 -19.95 3.22 22.90
CA HIS A 349 -20.13 3.48 24.33
C HIS A 349 -18.96 4.25 24.97
N ARG A 350 -17.82 4.44 24.28
CA ARG A 350 -16.69 5.20 24.85
C ARG A 350 -17.02 6.66 25.18
N TYR A 351 -18.07 7.19 24.55
CA TYR A 351 -18.58 8.54 24.80
C TYR A 351 -19.59 8.61 25.95
N ASP A 352 -19.99 7.46 26.52
CA ASP A 352 -20.87 7.42 27.68
C ASP A 352 -20.12 7.85 28.95
N LEU A 353 -20.80 8.62 29.79
CA LEU A 353 -20.20 9.20 30.99
C LEU A 353 -19.73 8.13 31.99
N ASN A 354 -18.43 8.12 32.32
CA ASN A 354 -17.76 7.18 33.24
C ASN A 354 -17.69 5.72 32.74
N TYR A 355 -17.89 5.48 31.44
CA TYR A 355 -17.93 4.13 30.89
C TYR A 355 -16.64 3.34 31.17
N GLY A 356 -15.47 3.95 30.93
CA GLY A 356 -14.17 3.30 31.15
C GLY A 356 -13.94 2.89 32.61
N THR A 357 -14.32 3.74 33.55
CA THR A 357 -14.21 3.48 34.98
C THR A 357 -15.19 2.39 35.43
N GLU A 358 -16.40 2.36 34.85
CA GLU A 358 -17.40 1.32 35.11
C GLU A 358 -16.98 -0.05 34.56
N VAL A 359 -16.37 -0.08 33.37
CA VAL A 359 -15.83 -1.29 32.74
C VAL A 359 -14.62 -1.82 33.52
N LEU A 360 -13.74 -0.94 33.99
CA LEU A 360 -12.53 -1.32 34.74
C LEU A 360 -12.83 -1.82 36.16
N LYS A 361 -13.79 -1.22 36.86
CA LYS A 361 -14.05 -1.47 38.30
C LYS A 361 -14.24 -2.95 38.67
N PRO A 362 -15.03 -3.77 37.94
CA PRO A 362 -15.17 -5.20 38.22
C PRO A 362 -13.84 -5.96 38.23
N LEU A 363 -12.89 -5.60 37.35
CA LEU A 363 -11.57 -6.23 37.30
C LEU A 363 -10.78 -5.94 38.59
N ILE A 364 -10.77 -4.68 39.04
CA ILE A 364 -10.10 -4.29 40.29
C ILE A 364 -10.73 -4.99 41.50
N LEU A 365 -12.06 -5.04 41.58
CA LEU A 365 -12.77 -5.71 42.67
C LEU A 365 -12.51 -7.22 42.73
N ALA A 366 -12.22 -7.85 41.58
CA ALA A 366 -11.87 -9.26 41.49
C ALA A 366 -10.42 -9.57 41.93
N MET A 367 -9.54 -8.57 41.96
CA MET A 367 -8.16 -8.74 42.43
C MET A 367 -8.12 -9.07 43.94
N PRO A 368 -7.04 -9.71 44.44
CA PRO A 368 -6.85 -9.91 45.87
C PRO A 368 -6.94 -8.59 46.64
N GLN A 369 -7.86 -8.53 47.61
CA GLN A 369 -8.20 -7.30 48.37
C GLN A 369 -8.87 -6.18 47.55
N GLY A 370 -9.57 -6.54 46.46
CA GLY A 370 -10.18 -5.59 45.52
C GLY A 370 -10.99 -4.45 46.13
N ASP A 371 -11.81 -4.70 47.17
CA ASP A 371 -12.55 -3.63 47.87
C ASP A 371 -11.62 -2.56 48.47
N ARG A 372 -10.48 -2.98 49.03
CA ARG A 372 -9.46 -2.07 49.60
C ARG A 372 -8.65 -1.40 48.51
N LEU A 373 -8.38 -2.08 47.39
CA LEU A 373 -7.72 -1.49 46.23
C LEU A 373 -8.57 -0.42 45.56
N TRP A 374 -9.89 -0.62 45.49
CA TRP A 374 -10.81 0.40 44.99
C TRP A 374 -10.83 1.64 45.89
N LEU A 375 -10.87 1.46 47.22
CA LEU A 375 -10.73 2.56 48.18
C LEU A 375 -9.39 3.30 48.06
N TYR A 376 -8.31 2.58 47.76
CA TYR A 376 -7.01 3.18 47.42
C TYR A 376 -7.11 4.06 46.19
N ILE A 377 -7.69 3.57 45.09
CA ILE A 377 -7.90 4.38 43.88
C ILE A 377 -8.70 5.65 44.22
N GLU A 378 -9.87 5.52 44.84
CA GLU A 378 -10.77 6.65 45.12
C GLU A 378 -10.15 7.73 46.03
N SER A 379 -9.42 7.33 47.07
CA SER A 379 -9.09 8.24 48.19
C SER A 379 -7.61 8.23 48.62
N GLY A 380 -6.81 7.28 48.13
CA GLY A 380 -5.41 7.08 48.52
C GLY A 380 -5.25 6.42 49.89
N THR A 381 -6.36 6.05 50.55
CA THR A 381 -6.34 5.29 51.81
C THR A 381 -6.02 3.81 51.53
N GLU A 382 -5.64 3.01 52.54
CA GLU A 382 -5.37 1.56 52.36
C GLU A 382 -4.15 1.21 51.45
N ARG A 383 -3.09 2.03 51.44
CA ARG A 383 -1.85 1.78 50.67
C ARG A 383 -1.21 0.41 50.92
N ASP A 384 -1.42 -0.17 52.10
CA ASP A 384 -0.94 -1.51 52.44
C ASP A 384 -1.62 -2.62 51.61
N ALA A 385 -2.83 -2.38 51.10
CA ALA A 385 -3.50 -3.28 50.15
C ALA A 385 -2.78 -3.30 48.79
N LEU A 386 -2.38 -2.12 48.28
CA LEU A 386 -1.53 -2.01 47.08
C LEU A 386 -0.19 -2.72 47.29
N ASP A 387 0.44 -2.54 48.46
CA ASP A 387 1.74 -3.15 48.76
C ASP A 387 1.71 -4.69 48.82
N ALA A 388 0.54 -5.28 49.06
CA ALA A 388 0.33 -6.71 49.15
C ALA A 388 0.00 -7.41 47.81
N ILE A 389 -0.17 -6.65 46.71
CA ILE A 389 -0.40 -7.22 45.37
C ILE A 389 0.87 -7.93 44.89
N ASN A 390 0.71 -9.19 44.48
CA ASN A 390 1.69 -9.94 43.69
C ASN A 390 1.26 -9.97 42.22
N GLU A 391 2.13 -10.41 41.30
CA GLU A 391 1.78 -10.57 39.88
C GLU A 391 0.52 -11.44 39.72
N ILE A 392 -0.41 -10.96 38.89
CA ILE A 392 -1.72 -11.57 38.63
C ILE A 392 -1.80 -11.81 37.13
N GLU A 393 -2.19 -13.01 36.71
CA GLU A 393 -2.59 -13.28 35.33
C GLU A 393 -3.89 -12.51 35.04
N LEU A 394 -3.79 -11.34 34.39
CA LEU A 394 -4.92 -10.42 34.24
C LEU A 394 -5.96 -10.94 33.24
N ILE A 395 -5.53 -11.59 32.15
CA ILE A 395 -6.43 -12.08 31.11
C ILE A 395 -7.41 -13.12 31.67
N PRO A 396 -6.98 -14.21 32.36
CA PRO A 396 -7.92 -15.16 32.96
C PRO A 396 -8.81 -14.53 34.03
N LEU A 397 -8.31 -13.56 34.80
CA LEU A 397 -9.08 -12.88 35.84
C LEU A 397 -10.19 -12.01 35.23
N ALA A 398 -9.86 -11.20 34.22
CA ALA A 398 -10.80 -10.37 33.48
C ALA A 398 -11.88 -11.25 32.83
N LYS A 399 -11.48 -12.34 32.15
CA LYS A 399 -12.43 -13.27 31.53
C LYS A 399 -13.43 -13.87 32.51
N ALA A 400 -13.02 -14.13 33.75
CA ALA A 400 -13.86 -14.75 34.77
C ALA A 400 -14.79 -13.76 35.50
N HIS A 401 -14.37 -12.50 35.66
CA HIS A 401 -15.02 -11.57 36.60
C HIS A 401 -15.34 -10.18 36.03
N ALA A 402 -14.77 -9.81 34.88
CA ALA A 402 -14.93 -8.52 34.22
C ALA A 402 -15.02 -8.70 32.68
N PRO A 403 -16.11 -9.29 32.16
CA PRO A 403 -16.20 -9.69 30.75
C PRO A 403 -16.07 -8.53 29.76
N LEU A 404 -16.62 -7.36 30.07
CA LEU A 404 -16.49 -6.16 29.22
C LEU A 404 -15.03 -5.67 29.17
N MET A 405 -14.33 -5.64 30.32
CA MET A 405 -12.91 -5.28 30.35
C MET A 405 -12.04 -6.33 29.65
N PHE A 406 -12.43 -7.61 29.74
CA PHE A 406 -11.76 -8.68 28.99
C PHE A 406 -11.89 -8.46 27.49
N GLU A 407 -13.09 -8.13 26.98
CA GLU A 407 -13.30 -7.83 25.57
C GLU A 407 -12.48 -6.61 25.12
N HIS A 408 -12.45 -5.52 25.91
CA HIS A 408 -11.59 -4.37 25.63
C HIS A 408 -10.11 -4.75 25.55
N ILE A 409 -9.60 -5.51 26.53
CA ILE A 409 -8.21 -6.02 26.49
C ILE A 409 -7.98 -6.90 25.26
N ASP A 410 -8.91 -7.79 24.94
CA ASP A 410 -8.80 -8.72 23.80
C ASP A 410 -8.73 -7.99 22.46
N ASP A 411 -9.44 -6.87 22.32
CA ASP A 411 -9.43 -6.03 21.12
C ASP A 411 -8.10 -5.29 20.90
N GLN A 412 -7.39 -4.94 21.98
CA GLN A 412 -6.09 -4.26 21.90
C GLN A 412 -4.89 -5.21 21.75
N LEU A 413 -5.01 -6.46 22.22
CA LEU A 413 -3.89 -7.39 22.24
C LEU A 413 -3.60 -8.02 20.87
N CYS A 414 -2.32 -8.01 20.50
CA CYS A 414 -1.82 -8.81 19.39
C CYS A 414 -1.83 -10.32 19.70
N SER A 415 -2.18 -11.14 18.69
CA SER A 415 -2.30 -12.61 18.82
C SER A 415 -1.00 -13.28 19.30
N TRP A 416 0.15 -12.86 18.76
CA TRP A 416 1.47 -13.43 19.07
C TRP A 416 2.04 -13.04 20.44
N GLN A 417 1.38 -12.14 21.18
CA GLN A 417 1.80 -11.73 22.53
C GLN A 417 0.65 -11.71 23.55
N TYR A 418 -0.20 -12.73 23.53
CA TYR A 418 -1.41 -12.81 24.36
C TYR A 418 -1.15 -13.24 25.82
N ASN A 419 -0.55 -12.35 26.61
CA ASN A 419 -0.26 -12.57 28.03
C ASN A 419 -0.05 -11.21 28.76
N ASN A 420 0.37 -11.24 30.03
CA ASN A 420 0.70 -10.02 30.79
C ASN A 420 1.78 -9.13 30.13
N ARG A 421 2.67 -9.68 29.30
CA ARG A 421 3.64 -8.89 28.53
C ARG A 421 2.96 -8.15 27.38
N GLY A 422 2.01 -8.76 26.68
CA GLY A 422 1.12 -8.06 25.75
C GLY A 422 0.36 -6.93 26.41
N ILE A 423 -0.25 -7.18 27.58
CA ILE A 423 -0.96 -6.14 28.33
C ILE A 423 -0.03 -4.98 28.69
N LEU A 424 1.21 -5.27 29.08
CA LEU A 424 2.19 -4.24 29.40
C LEU A 424 2.57 -3.40 28.17
N ASP A 425 2.69 -4.04 27.01
CA ASP A 425 3.07 -3.41 25.76
C ASP A 425 1.89 -2.63 25.12
N GLU A 426 0.65 -2.89 25.51
CA GLU A 426 -0.57 -2.18 25.07
C GLU A 426 -1.29 -1.44 26.21
N ILE A 427 -0.61 -1.21 27.33
CA ILE A 427 -1.26 -0.75 28.59
C ILE A 427 -1.90 0.64 28.45
N GLU A 428 -1.36 1.49 27.58
CA GLU A 428 -1.85 2.83 27.32
C GLU A 428 -3.24 2.75 26.64
N ASN A 429 -3.33 2.03 25.51
CA ASN A 429 -4.59 1.67 24.85
C ASN A 429 -5.57 0.91 25.76
N ILE A 430 -5.11 0.07 26.68
CA ILE A 430 -6.00 -0.65 27.61
C ILE A 430 -6.62 0.28 28.67
N LEU A 431 -5.92 1.36 29.03
CA LEU A 431 -6.35 2.31 30.06
C LEU A 431 -6.92 3.60 29.47
N ASP A 432 -7.03 3.71 28.14
CA ASP A 432 -7.55 4.88 27.42
C ASP A 432 -8.95 5.29 27.89
N LEU A 433 -9.89 4.35 28.02
CA LEU A 433 -11.26 4.61 28.44
C LEU A 433 -11.30 5.21 29.85
N ALA A 434 -10.48 4.69 30.76
CA ALA A 434 -10.40 5.18 32.13
C ALA A 434 -9.62 6.49 32.23
N ARG A 435 -8.67 6.71 31.30
CA ARG A 435 -7.95 7.97 31.16
C ARG A 435 -8.90 9.07 30.72
N ASP A 436 -9.65 8.83 29.65
CA ASP A 436 -10.57 9.78 29.07
C ASP A 436 -11.64 10.19 30.07
N ASP A 437 -12.24 9.24 30.79
CA ASP A 437 -13.21 9.52 31.86
C ASP A 437 -12.67 10.46 32.97
N LEU A 438 -11.42 10.24 33.39
CA LEU A 438 -10.84 10.91 34.55
C LEU A 438 -10.15 12.23 34.18
N LEU A 439 -9.60 12.32 32.97
CA LEU A 439 -8.75 13.41 32.54
C LEU A 439 -9.41 14.33 31.51
N THR A 440 -10.50 13.90 30.85
CA THR A 440 -11.25 14.76 29.92
C THR A 440 -12.31 15.57 30.67
N ASP A 441 -12.39 16.87 30.34
CA ASP A 441 -13.45 17.75 30.80
C ASP A 441 -14.72 17.51 29.95
N HIS A 442 -15.35 16.33 30.07
CA HIS A 442 -16.58 15.93 29.34
C HIS A 442 -17.81 16.83 29.64
N PHE A 443 -17.63 17.98 30.28
CA PHE A 443 -18.69 18.81 30.85
C PHE A 443 -18.79 20.21 30.23
N GLY A 444 -18.28 20.38 29.00
CA GLY A 444 -18.31 21.65 28.27
C GLY A 444 -19.52 21.87 27.35
N ASP A 445 -20.16 20.82 26.84
CA ASP A 445 -21.18 20.96 25.78
C ASP A 445 -22.61 20.65 26.26
N GLU A 446 -23.53 21.58 25.97
CA GLU A 446 -24.96 21.45 26.25
C GLU A 446 -25.57 20.29 25.44
N SER A 447 -25.72 19.12 26.07
CA SER A 447 -26.40 17.99 25.45
C SER A 447 -27.91 18.14 25.61
N THR A 448 -28.60 18.24 24.47
CA THR A 448 -30.05 18.34 24.41
C THR A 448 -30.64 16.99 24.02
N ILE A 449 -31.31 16.33 24.95
CA ILE A 449 -31.92 15.02 24.73
C ILE A 449 -33.43 15.20 24.52
N GLU A 450 -33.93 14.76 23.37
CA GLU A 450 -35.37 14.72 23.10
C GLU A 450 -35.94 13.37 23.52
N LEU A 451 -36.73 13.36 24.60
CA LEU A 451 -37.37 12.13 25.08
C LEU A 451 -38.48 11.69 24.11
N ALA A 452 -38.77 10.40 24.06
CA ALA A 452 -39.77 9.79 23.15
C ALA A 452 -41.21 10.36 23.25
N ASN A 453 -41.49 11.21 24.24
CA ASN A 453 -42.73 11.96 24.41
C ASN A 453 -42.70 13.39 23.85
N GLY A 454 -41.63 13.77 23.13
CA GLY A 454 -41.42 15.11 22.57
C GLY A 454 -40.96 16.16 23.58
N LEU A 455 -40.46 15.72 24.75
CA LEU A 455 -39.96 16.62 25.79
C LEU A 455 -38.45 16.78 25.63
N THR A 456 -38.03 17.96 25.21
CA THR A 456 -36.62 18.32 25.05
C THR A 456 -36.04 18.72 26.42
N THR A 457 -35.09 17.94 26.93
CA THR A 457 -34.38 18.26 28.17
C THR A 457 -32.96 18.68 27.82
N THR A 458 -32.64 19.95 28.08
CA THR A 458 -31.28 20.47 27.95
C THR A 458 -30.55 20.24 29.27
N LEU A 459 -29.53 19.39 29.26
CA LEU A 459 -28.61 19.22 30.37
C LEU A 459 -27.46 20.21 30.17
N THR A 460 -27.53 21.35 30.84
CA THR A 460 -26.37 22.24 30.97
C THR A 460 -25.50 21.66 32.08
N VAL A 461 -24.50 20.85 31.73
CA VAL A 461 -23.46 20.51 32.70
C VAL A 461 -22.52 21.70 32.78
N THR A 462 -22.29 22.16 33.99
CA THR A 462 -21.42 23.32 34.23
C THR A 462 -19.99 22.81 34.19
N LEU A 463 -19.08 23.46 33.45
CA LEU A 463 -17.64 23.18 33.54
C LEU A 463 -17.25 22.99 35.01
N ASP A 464 -16.55 21.89 35.31
CA ASP A 464 -16.02 21.59 36.65
C ASP A 464 -14.90 22.58 36.98
N SER A 465 -15.28 23.83 37.24
CA SER A 465 -14.39 24.96 37.53
C SER A 465 -13.64 24.86 38.87
N ASP A 466 -13.80 23.74 39.60
CA ASP A 466 -13.06 23.44 40.82
C ASP A 466 -11.79 22.64 40.48
N ILE A 467 -10.66 23.36 40.33
CA ILE A 467 -9.27 22.85 40.19
C ILE A 467 -8.97 21.68 41.17
N THR A 468 -9.65 21.63 42.31
CA THR A 468 -9.54 20.58 43.33
C THR A 468 -10.08 19.21 42.91
N LEU A 469 -11.12 19.15 42.07
CA LEU A 469 -11.69 17.89 41.60
C LEU A 469 -10.84 17.27 40.48
N LEU A 470 -10.39 18.08 39.52
CA LEU A 470 -9.49 17.63 38.45
C LEU A 470 -8.17 17.10 39.03
N ALA A 471 -7.60 17.80 40.02
CA ALA A 471 -6.41 17.31 40.74
C ALA A 471 -6.68 15.98 41.45
N ALA A 472 -7.88 15.78 42.02
CA ALA A 472 -8.25 14.51 42.63
C ALA A 472 -8.41 13.38 41.60
N ARG A 473 -8.97 13.66 40.41
CA ARG A 473 -9.11 12.69 39.32
C ARG A 473 -7.78 12.31 38.69
N ARG A 474 -6.86 13.26 38.49
CA ARG A 474 -5.47 13.00 38.07
C ARG A 474 -4.78 12.02 39.03
N GLU A 475 -4.94 12.25 40.33
CA GLU A 475 -4.44 11.34 41.36
C GLU A 475 -5.12 9.96 41.34
N GLN A 476 -6.42 9.88 41.04
CA GLN A 476 -7.13 8.61 40.88
C GLN A 476 -6.59 7.80 39.71
N TYR A 477 -6.36 8.42 38.55
CA TYR A 477 -5.80 7.74 37.38
C TYR A 477 -4.39 7.21 37.68
N LEU A 478 -3.51 8.02 38.30
CA LEU A 478 -2.18 7.55 38.72
C LEU A 478 -2.23 6.35 39.68
N ARG A 479 -3.27 6.24 40.51
CA ARG A 479 -3.47 5.09 41.40
C ARG A 479 -4.01 3.87 40.67
N ILE A 480 -4.77 4.04 39.59
CA ILE A 480 -5.11 2.94 38.67
C ILE A 480 -3.81 2.39 38.08
N VAL A 481 -2.94 3.27 37.56
CA VAL A 481 -1.64 2.87 37.01
C VAL A 481 -0.78 2.14 38.05
N ASP A 482 -0.75 2.59 39.31
CA ASP A 482 -0.06 1.87 40.40
C ASP A 482 -0.54 0.42 40.58
N VAL A 483 -1.86 0.21 40.51
CA VAL A 483 -2.45 -1.12 40.67
C VAL A 483 -2.02 -2.03 39.51
N PHE A 484 -2.08 -1.54 38.27
CA PHE A 484 -1.62 -2.30 37.10
C PHE A 484 -0.12 -2.55 37.13
N TYR A 485 0.69 -1.57 37.52
CA TYR A 485 2.14 -1.72 37.68
C TYR A 485 2.47 -2.91 38.59
N ARG A 486 1.76 -3.07 39.72
CA ARG A 486 1.98 -4.20 40.63
C ARG A 486 1.37 -5.50 40.15
N ALA A 487 0.16 -5.45 39.59
CA ALA A 487 -0.51 -6.62 39.05
C ALA A 487 0.27 -7.24 37.89
N LEU A 488 1.01 -6.45 37.11
CA LEU A 488 1.90 -6.88 36.03
C LEU A 488 3.32 -7.22 36.49
N GLY A 489 3.55 -7.36 37.80
CA GLY A 489 4.83 -7.81 38.34
C GLY A 489 5.90 -6.72 38.45
N LYS A 490 5.52 -5.44 38.53
CA LYS A 490 6.41 -4.27 38.68
C LYS A 490 7.39 -4.11 37.52
N ARG A 491 6.98 -4.48 36.32
CA ARG A 491 7.77 -4.26 35.09
C ARG A 491 7.58 -2.81 34.64
N GLU A 492 8.65 -2.19 34.17
CA GLU A 492 8.60 -0.85 33.57
C GLU A 492 7.67 -0.88 32.35
N PHE A 493 6.84 0.16 32.18
CA PHE A 493 5.93 0.23 31.04
C PHE A 493 6.69 0.57 29.75
N ASN A 494 6.01 0.41 28.62
CA ASN A 494 6.54 0.83 27.31
C ASN A 494 6.68 2.37 27.22
N GLU A 495 7.25 2.84 26.11
CA GLU A 495 7.46 4.26 25.84
C GLU A 495 6.14 5.03 25.73
N TYR A 496 5.14 4.49 25.04
CA TYR A 496 3.82 5.13 24.88
C TYR A 496 3.14 5.43 26.23
N MET A 497 3.16 4.49 27.17
CA MET A 497 2.62 4.72 28.52
C MET A 497 3.47 5.71 29.31
N MET A 498 4.79 5.72 29.15
CA MET A 498 5.64 6.73 29.78
C MET A 498 5.33 8.13 29.25
N GLU A 499 5.18 8.28 27.94
CA GLU A 499 4.85 9.54 27.26
C GLU A 499 3.48 10.07 27.70
N SER A 500 2.44 9.23 27.70
CA SER A 500 1.07 9.61 28.15
C SER A 500 1.02 10.13 29.60
N LEU A 501 2.01 9.77 30.43
CA LEU A 501 2.11 10.24 31.81
C LEU A 501 3.00 11.47 31.98
N THR A 502 3.91 11.74 31.05
CA THR A 502 5.03 12.68 31.26
C THR A 502 5.17 13.79 30.21
N GLU A 503 4.53 13.66 29.04
CA GLU A 503 4.78 14.52 27.87
C GLU A 503 3.55 15.18 27.23
N GLU A 504 2.33 14.81 27.63
CA GLU A 504 1.11 15.51 27.19
C GLU A 504 1.03 16.96 27.69
N ASP A 505 0.12 17.77 27.12
CA ASP A 505 -0.10 19.20 27.46
C ASP A 505 -0.22 19.47 28.98
N GLU A 506 -0.75 18.49 29.72
CA GLU A 506 -0.83 18.50 31.18
C GLU A 506 -0.20 17.22 31.77
N PRO A 507 1.13 17.16 31.91
CA PRO A 507 1.79 15.94 32.35
C PRO A 507 1.42 15.60 33.80
N LEU A 508 1.13 14.33 34.06
CA LEU A 508 0.75 13.85 35.38
C LEU A 508 1.97 13.66 36.30
N LEU A 509 3.13 13.36 35.72
CA LEU A 509 4.39 13.15 36.42
C LEU A 509 5.56 13.80 35.67
N SER A 510 6.63 14.14 36.39
CA SER A 510 7.92 14.33 35.74
C SER A 510 8.50 12.97 35.32
N ARG A 511 9.30 12.90 34.25
CA ARG A 511 10.00 11.65 33.86
C ARG A 511 10.84 11.06 35.00
N GLN A 512 11.46 11.89 35.84
CA GLN A 512 12.19 11.41 37.02
C GLN A 512 11.26 10.79 38.06
N ASP A 513 10.09 11.36 38.30
CA ASP A 513 9.10 10.76 39.21
C ASP A 513 8.48 9.50 38.63
N TYR A 514 8.29 9.43 37.31
CA TYR A 514 7.96 8.19 36.61
C TYR A 514 9.03 7.12 36.87
N TYR A 515 10.31 7.42 36.64
CA TYR A 515 11.38 6.45 36.86
C TYR A 515 11.47 6.00 38.32
N ARG A 516 11.28 6.91 39.29
CA ARG A 516 11.22 6.55 40.72
C ARG A 516 10.04 5.65 41.06
N ARG A 517 8.93 5.78 40.33
CA ARG A 517 7.66 5.13 40.64
C ARG A 517 7.51 3.79 39.92
N TYR A 518 7.96 3.69 38.67
CA TYR A 518 7.67 2.56 37.78
C TYR A 518 8.92 1.86 37.22
N SER A 519 10.11 2.45 37.33
CA SER A 519 11.34 1.80 36.91
C SER A 519 12.03 1.18 38.12
N GLN A 520 12.37 -0.10 38.02
CA GLN A 520 13.19 -0.75 39.05
C GLN A 520 14.62 -0.23 38.92
N LEU A 521 14.90 0.89 39.58
CA LEU A 521 16.21 1.54 39.58
C LEU A 521 17.19 0.73 40.43
N ASP A 522 17.71 -0.38 39.89
CA ASP A 522 18.75 -1.16 40.55
C ASP A 522 20.07 -0.38 40.55
N GLU A 523 20.58 -0.05 41.75
CA GLU A 523 21.90 0.58 41.91
C GLU A 523 23.01 -0.26 41.26
N ALA A 524 22.87 -1.58 41.13
CA ALA A 524 23.87 -2.46 40.50
C ALA A 524 23.85 -2.46 38.96
N VAL A 525 22.70 -2.14 38.35
CA VAL A 525 22.53 -2.06 36.89
C VAL A 525 23.04 -0.72 36.37
N ILE A 526 22.81 0.35 37.14
CA ILE A 526 23.33 1.70 36.86
C ILE A 526 24.85 1.77 37.15
N ASN A 527 25.35 1.00 38.13
CA ASN A 527 26.79 0.91 38.47
C ASN A 527 27.53 -0.27 37.80
N GLY A 528 27.05 -0.79 36.67
CA GLY A 528 27.87 -1.61 35.77
C GLY A 528 28.11 -3.08 36.16
N SER A 529 27.07 -3.85 36.53
CA SER A 529 27.17 -5.32 36.40
C SER A 529 25.85 -6.01 36.02
N VAL A 530 25.65 -6.31 34.74
CA VAL A 530 24.67 -7.33 34.29
C VAL A 530 25.24 -8.16 33.15
N ASN A 531 24.92 -9.45 33.19
CA ASN A 531 25.45 -10.53 32.37
C ASN A 531 25.16 -10.43 30.86
N GLU A 532 26.14 -10.93 30.10
CA GLU A 532 26.15 -11.17 28.66
C GLU A 532 24.92 -11.96 28.19
N THR A 533 23.94 -11.31 27.56
CA THR A 533 23.05 -11.89 26.51
C THR A 533 22.09 -10.82 25.99
N THR A 534 22.56 -9.89 25.16
CA THR A 534 21.72 -9.13 24.22
C THR A 534 22.58 -8.46 23.15
N THR A 535 22.01 -8.32 21.96
CA THR A 535 22.58 -7.97 20.65
C THR A 535 23.32 -6.62 20.59
N ALA A 536 24.02 -6.40 19.45
CA ALA A 536 25.12 -5.45 19.18
C ALA A 536 24.94 -3.95 19.57
N THR A 537 23.75 -3.51 19.96
CA THR A 537 23.44 -2.14 20.42
C THR A 537 23.97 -1.82 21.83
N THR A 538 24.38 -2.83 22.60
CA THR A 538 24.78 -2.73 24.01
C THR A 538 26.18 -2.17 24.26
N THR A 539 27.03 -2.02 23.24
CA THR A 539 28.42 -1.57 23.43
C THR A 539 28.53 -0.05 23.68
N ALA A 540 27.65 0.76 23.08
CA ALA A 540 27.67 2.23 23.25
C ALA A 540 27.15 2.70 24.61
N THR A 541 26.25 1.92 25.23
CA THR A 541 25.58 2.27 26.49
C THR A 541 26.50 2.08 27.71
N ASN A 542 27.47 1.17 27.63
CA ASN A 542 28.37 0.83 28.74
C ASN A 542 29.36 1.96 29.09
N GLY A 543 29.77 2.80 28.12
CA GLY A 543 30.63 3.97 28.37
C GLY A 543 29.90 5.09 29.09
N ILE A 544 28.66 5.37 28.69
CA ILE A 544 27.78 6.41 29.27
C ILE A 544 27.51 6.14 30.76
N LEU A 545 27.27 4.89 31.14
CA LEU A 545 26.90 4.51 32.51
C LEU A 545 27.99 4.81 33.54
N SER A 546 29.27 4.60 33.19
CA SER A 546 30.40 4.86 34.09
C SER A 546 30.61 6.36 34.41
N ALA A 547 30.23 7.25 33.48
CA ALA A 547 30.39 8.68 33.66
C ALA A 547 29.25 9.32 34.47
N LEU A 548 28.13 8.61 34.64
CA LEU A 548 26.97 9.01 35.44
C LEU A 548 27.01 8.49 36.89
N GLU A 549 28.11 7.84 37.29
CA GLU A 549 28.35 7.35 38.65
C GLU A 549 28.23 8.49 39.68
N GLY A 550 27.33 8.31 40.67
CA GLY A 550 27.11 9.26 41.76
C GLY A 550 25.96 10.27 41.55
N LEU A 551 25.27 10.24 40.40
CA LEU A 551 24.01 10.96 40.20
C LEU A 551 22.83 10.23 40.85
N ASP A 552 21.73 10.96 41.10
CA ASP A 552 20.46 10.33 41.48
C ASP A 552 20.04 9.32 40.40
N PRO A 553 19.71 8.05 40.74
CA PRO A 553 19.41 7.00 39.75
C PRO A 553 18.35 7.38 38.71
N ALA A 554 17.31 8.12 39.12
CA ALA A 554 16.27 8.58 38.21
C ALA A 554 16.76 9.69 37.28
N LEU A 555 17.58 10.61 37.78
CA LEU A 555 18.25 11.63 36.96
C LEU A 555 19.24 10.97 35.97
N ALA A 556 20.02 9.98 36.40
CA ALA A 556 20.94 9.26 35.52
C ALA A 556 20.19 8.56 34.37
N ARG A 557 19.04 7.94 34.65
CA ARG A 557 18.19 7.31 33.64
C ARG A 557 17.57 8.32 32.67
N ASP A 558 17.11 9.47 33.19
CA ASP A 558 16.59 10.57 32.39
C ASP A 558 17.67 11.13 31.45
N VAL A 559 18.89 11.35 31.94
CA VAL A 559 20.05 11.77 31.14
C VAL A 559 20.43 10.73 30.07
N GLN A 560 20.33 9.44 30.39
CA GLN A 560 20.54 8.36 29.42
C GLN A 560 19.50 8.38 28.30
N SER A 561 18.25 8.81 28.59
CA SER A 561 17.12 8.76 27.68
C SER A 561 17.12 9.79 26.54
N ILE A 562 17.10 11.12 26.71
CA ILE A 562 18.39 11.81 26.84
C ILE A 562 19.27 11.53 25.63
N PHE A 563 20.43 10.97 25.94
CA PHE A 563 21.40 10.59 24.94
C PHE A 563 20.87 9.57 23.94
N GLY A 564 20.02 8.63 24.37
CA GLY A 564 19.31 7.66 23.52
C GLY A 564 18.57 8.33 22.36
N THR A 565 17.65 9.24 22.64
CA THR A 565 16.90 10.03 21.64
C THR A 565 17.84 10.75 20.67
N PHE A 566 18.94 11.33 21.18
CA PHE A 566 19.87 12.05 20.31
C PHE A 566 20.68 11.12 19.40
N ILE A 567 21.03 9.90 19.82
CA ILE A 567 21.76 8.92 18.99
C ILE A 567 20.84 8.01 18.16
N ASP A 568 19.55 7.94 18.50
CA ASP A 568 18.57 7.19 17.74
C ASP A 568 18.38 7.85 16.38
N ARG A 569 18.61 7.07 15.34
CA ARG A 569 18.68 7.58 13.98
C ARG A 569 17.33 7.61 13.30
N ASP A 570 16.38 6.83 13.79
CA ASP A 570 14.99 6.86 13.37
C ASP A 570 14.24 8.05 14.03
N GLU A 571 14.80 8.61 15.10
CA GLU A 571 14.20 9.70 15.87
C GLU A 571 14.43 11.09 15.24
N ILE A 572 13.34 11.86 15.11
CA ILE A 572 13.34 13.24 14.58
C ILE A 572 13.47 14.23 15.74
N LEU A 573 14.51 15.06 15.72
CA LEU A 573 14.72 16.04 16.77
C LEU A 573 13.76 17.24 16.60
N TYR A 574 12.81 17.40 17.54
CA TYR A 574 11.88 18.52 17.60
C TYR A 574 11.95 19.28 18.95
N LYS A 575 11.08 20.28 19.15
CA LYS A 575 11.16 21.23 20.27
C LYS A 575 11.24 20.55 21.65
N LEU A 576 10.45 19.50 21.88
CA LEU A 576 10.36 18.84 23.18
C LEU A 576 11.70 18.24 23.62
N HIS A 577 12.46 17.66 22.67
CA HIS A 577 13.79 17.12 22.92
C HIS A 577 14.77 18.20 23.40
N PHE A 578 14.76 19.38 22.76
CA PHE A 578 15.62 20.50 23.15
C PHE A 578 15.18 21.14 24.47
N GLN A 579 13.87 21.25 24.71
CA GLN A 579 13.34 21.70 25.99
C GLN A 579 13.72 20.76 27.14
N ARG A 580 13.72 19.45 26.89
CA ARG A 580 14.17 18.44 27.86
C ARG A 580 15.67 18.55 28.14
N VAL A 581 16.49 18.82 27.14
CA VAL A 581 17.92 19.15 27.33
C VAL A 581 18.07 20.38 28.24
N ASP A 582 17.28 21.43 28.00
CA ASP A 582 17.35 22.66 28.79
C ASP A 582 16.82 22.47 30.23
N SER A 583 15.78 21.66 30.43
CA SER A 583 15.15 21.42 31.74
C SER A 583 15.87 20.39 32.60
N VAL A 584 16.64 19.48 31.99
CA VAL A 584 17.38 18.42 32.69
C VAL A 584 18.87 18.72 32.71
N LEU A 585 19.54 18.75 31.55
CA LEU A 585 21.01 18.87 31.49
C LEU A 585 21.47 20.26 31.95
N ARG A 586 20.84 21.34 31.50
CA ARG A 586 21.30 22.70 31.83
C ARG A 586 21.01 23.13 33.27
N THR A 587 20.37 22.30 34.08
CA THR A 587 20.22 22.53 35.54
C THR A 587 21.55 22.43 36.28
N SER A 588 22.50 21.66 35.75
CA SER A 588 23.86 21.51 36.28
C SER A 588 24.88 21.57 35.15
N ARG A 589 25.88 22.44 35.26
CA ARG A 589 26.92 22.58 34.24
C ARG A 589 27.72 21.29 34.02
N GLU A 590 27.87 20.47 35.06
CA GLU A 590 28.57 19.18 34.96
C GLU A 590 27.86 18.21 34.00
N LEU A 591 26.52 18.23 33.94
CA LEU A 591 25.72 17.40 33.05
C LEU A 591 25.83 17.79 31.56
N CYS A 592 26.32 19.00 31.29
CA CYS A 592 26.61 19.48 29.93
C CYS A 592 28.04 19.13 29.48
N HIS A 593 28.87 18.53 30.34
CA HIS A 593 30.28 18.30 30.03
C HIS A 593 30.43 17.10 29.06
N PRO A 594 31.14 17.25 27.91
CA PRO A 594 31.29 16.18 26.92
C PRO A 594 31.86 14.86 27.43
N LYS A 595 32.74 14.88 28.46
CA LYS A 595 33.21 13.68 29.19
C LYS A 595 32.12 12.66 29.53
N LEU A 596 30.87 13.08 29.72
CA LEU A 596 29.75 12.16 29.98
C LEU A 596 29.40 11.25 28.79
N TRP A 597 29.80 11.64 27.57
CA TRP A 597 29.50 10.92 26.33
C TRP A 597 30.68 10.83 25.35
N ALA A 598 31.85 11.41 25.67
CA ALA A 598 33.01 11.49 24.80
C ALA A 598 33.83 10.18 24.73
N ASP A 599 33.70 9.29 25.72
CA ASP A 599 34.39 8.00 25.79
C ASP A 599 33.60 6.86 25.09
N CYS A 600 32.44 7.16 24.51
CA CYS A 600 31.71 6.21 23.66
C CYS A 600 32.54 5.94 22.40
N GLU A 601 32.88 4.67 22.13
CA GLU A 601 33.72 4.25 20.99
C GLU A 601 33.16 4.64 19.60
N LEU A 602 31.95 5.18 19.55
CA LEU A 602 31.26 5.66 18.36
C LEU A 602 30.92 7.14 18.55
N ALA A 603 31.70 8.03 17.94
CA ALA A 603 31.35 9.45 17.87
C ALA A 603 30.12 9.62 16.97
N ASP A 604 28.92 9.67 17.57
CA ASP A 604 27.65 9.74 16.87
C ASP A 604 27.23 11.20 16.53
N MET A 605 26.51 11.38 15.41
CA MET A 605 26.03 12.68 14.96
C MET A 605 25.06 13.36 15.93
N GLY A 606 24.35 12.57 16.74
CA GLY A 606 23.51 13.02 17.84
C GLY A 606 24.25 13.87 18.86
N PHE A 607 25.39 13.38 19.33
CA PHE A 607 26.20 14.09 20.32
C PHE A 607 26.84 15.37 19.77
N PHE A 608 27.18 15.39 18.48
CA PHE A 608 27.65 16.62 17.83
C PHE A 608 26.53 17.66 17.72
N ALA A 609 25.30 17.25 17.42
CA ALA A 609 24.14 18.13 17.41
C ALA A 609 23.87 18.67 18.83
N LEU A 610 23.87 17.81 19.85
CA LEU A 610 23.70 18.20 21.25
C LEU A 610 24.78 19.20 21.70
N ALA A 611 26.06 18.93 21.42
CA ALA A 611 27.16 19.81 21.77
C ALA A 611 27.08 21.16 21.04
N SER A 612 26.69 21.15 19.76
CA SER A 612 26.50 22.36 18.97
C SER A 612 25.35 23.22 19.51
N TYR A 613 24.24 22.60 19.91
CA TYR A 613 23.10 23.26 20.55
C TYR A 613 23.50 23.92 21.88
N GLN A 614 24.17 23.15 22.76
CA GLN A 614 24.61 23.66 24.07
C GLN A 614 25.59 24.83 23.94
N LEU A 615 26.54 24.73 23.00
CA LEU A 615 27.51 25.79 22.72
C LEU A 615 26.84 27.05 22.15
N PHE A 616 25.82 26.88 21.31
CA PHE A 616 25.01 27.98 20.80
C PHE A 616 24.22 28.68 21.91
N ASN A 617 23.61 27.92 22.81
CA ASN A 617 22.93 28.48 23.98
C ASN A 617 23.89 29.17 24.94
N ASP A 618 25.08 28.61 25.19
CA ASP A 618 26.11 29.25 26.01
C ASP A 618 26.52 30.61 25.43
N PHE A 619 26.70 30.70 24.12
CA PHE A 619 27.00 31.96 23.45
C PHE A 619 25.87 33.00 23.61
N ASN A 620 24.61 32.60 23.39
CA ASN A 620 23.45 33.48 23.54
C ASN A 620 23.25 33.95 24.99
N GLN A 621 23.56 33.08 25.97
CA GLN A 621 23.48 33.38 27.40
C GLN A 621 24.76 34.05 27.95
N ARG A 622 25.80 34.23 27.12
CA ARG A 622 27.10 34.80 27.48
C ARG A 622 27.84 34.01 28.57
N ILE A 623 27.75 32.69 28.51
CA ILE A 623 28.45 31.74 29.37
C ILE A 623 29.75 31.31 28.66
N GLY A 624 30.85 31.25 29.40
CA GLY A 624 32.17 30.85 28.90
C GLY A 624 33.00 30.25 30.02
N ASP A 625 32.58 29.06 30.46
CA ASP A 625 33.22 28.28 31.53
C ASP A 625 34.02 27.10 30.97
N ASP A 626 34.63 26.31 31.86
CA ASP A 626 35.42 25.13 31.48
C ASP A 626 34.59 24.11 30.66
N VAL A 627 33.26 24.07 30.86
CA VAL A 627 32.35 23.21 30.10
C VAL A 627 32.16 23.73 28.68
N THR A 628 31.99 25.05 28.50
CA THR A 628 31.97 25.68 27.17
C THR A 628 33.28 25.43 26.41
N GLU A 629 34.43 25.49 27.08
CA GLU A 629 35.73 25.15 26.46
C GLU A 629 35.82 23.67 26.08
N ALA A 630 35.35 22.77 26.96
CA ALA A 630 35.31 21.34 26.67
C ALA A 630 34.39 21.00 25.48
N LEU A 631 33.22 21.62 25.38
CA LEU A 631 32.29 21.48 24.24
C LEU A 631 32.95 21.90 22.93
N PHE A 632 33.67 23.02 22.94
CA PHE A 632 34.41 23.49 21.77
C PHE A 632 35.53 22.52 21.37
N ASN A 633 36.33 22.04 22.33
CA ASN A 633 37.42 21.11 22.06
C ASN A 633 36.88 19.78 21.51
N PHE A 634 35.79 19.24 22.07
CA PHE A 634 35.13 18.04 21.58
C PHE A 634 34.71 18.15 20.10
N LEU A 635 34.08 19.27 19.72
CA LEU A 635 33.67 19.53 18.33
C LEU A 635 34.86 19.72 17.37
N ASN A 636 36.01 20.19 17.88
CA ASN A 636 37.18 20.50 17.07
C ASN A 636 38.13 19.29 16.89
N GLU A 637 38.18 18.40 17.89
CA GLU A 637 39.01 17.20 17.88
C GLU A 637 38.39 16.06 17.06
N GLN A 638 37.06 16.04 16.93
CA GLN A 638 36.33 15.01 16.22
C GLN A 638 36.10 15.40 14.76
N HIS A 639 36.37 14.50 13.82
CA HIS A 639 36.38 14.77 12.37
C HIS A 639 34.98 14.93 11.73
N ILE A 640 34.09 15.76 12.30
CA ILE A 640 32.69 15.97 11.90
C ILE A 640 32.55 16.25 10.40
N TRP A 641 33.44 17.07 9.84
CA TRP A 641 33.40 17.42 8.41
C TRP A 641 33.78 16.26 7.48
N GLN A 642 34.63 15.33 7.95
CA GLN A 642 34.93 14.11 7.20
C GLN A 642 33.72 13.16 7.20
N MET A 643 33.00 13.08 8.32
CA MET A 643 31.78 12.29 8.43
C MET A 643 30.67 12.84 7.51
N ALA A 644 30.48 14.17 7.50
CA ALA A 644 29.54 14.84 6.60
C ALA A 644 29.85 14.51 5.13
N ALA A 645 31.12 14.64 4.72
CA ALA A 645 31.54 14.32 3.37
C ALA A 645 31.32 12.83 3.03
N ALA A 646 31.64 11.93 3.96
CA ALA A 646 31.45 10.48 3.77
C ALA A 646 29.96 10.11 3.59
N LYS A 647 29.05 10.70 4.38
CA LYS A 647 27.60 10.47 4.22
C LYS A 647 27.11 10.98 2.86
N ILE A 648 27.51 12.19 2.45
CA ILE A 648 27.16 12.74 1.12
C ILE A 648 27.62 11.79 0.00
N ILE A 649 28.87 11.29 0.07
CA ILE A 649 29.43 10.37 -0.92
C ILE A 649 28.70 9.01 -0.92
N ARG A 650 28.30 8.50 0.25
CA ARG A 650 27.50 7.25 0.34
C ARG A 650 26.15 7.39 -0.35
N SER A 651 25.60 8.60 -0.40
CA SER A 651 24.38 8.91 -1.14
C SER A 651 24.62 9.22 -2.63
N CYS A 652 25.79 8.90 -3.18
CA CYS A 652 26.12 9.04 -4.61
C CYS A 652 26.41 7.68 -5.27
N ARG A 653 26.15 7.60 -6.59
CA ARG A 653 26.63 6.51 -7.45
C ARG A 653 28.15 6.59 -7.56
N VAL A 654 28.84 5.52 -7.17
CA VAL A 654 30.30 5.38 -7.28
C VAL A 654 30.61 4.36 -8.38
N ARG A 655 31.60 4.67 -9.23
CA ARG A 655 32.02 3.76 -10.29
C ARG A 655 32.64 2.51 -9.69
N ASP A 656 32.44 1.37 -10.33
CA ASP A 656 32.95 0.04 -9.90
C ASP A 656 32.22 -0.57 -8.69
N ASP A 657 31.09 0.00 -8.27
CA ASP A 657 30.12 -0.67 -7.39
C ASP A 657 29.35 -1.75 -8.18
N HIS A 658 28.91 -2.83 -7.53
CA HIS A 658 28.28 -4.00 -8.18
C HIS A 658 27.08 -3.65 -9.08
N HIS A 659 26.44 -2.51 -8.81
CA HIS A 659 25.26 -2.01 -9.50
C HIS A 659 25.58 -1.06 -10.68
N PHE A 660 26.78 -0.44 -10.72
CA PHE A 660 27.13 0.60 -11.70
C PHE A 660 28.59 0.48 -12.20
N PRO A 661 28.95 -0.56 -12.96
CA PRO A 661 30.33 -0.83 -13.33
C PRO A 661 30.97 0.21 -14.27
N ASN A 662 30.16 1.00 -14.99
CA ASN A 662 30.65 1.94 -16.01
C ASN A 662 30.25 3.41 -15.80
N SER A 663 29.61 3.75 -14.66
CA SER A 663 29.10 5.10 -14.38
C SER A 663 29.15 5.45 -12.88
N GLY A 664 29.45 6.71 -12.54
CA GLY A 664 29.56 7.17 -11.14
C GLY A 664 30.81 8.00 -10.85
N LEU A 665 30.95 8.44 -9.60
CA LEU A 665 32.13 9.16 -9.09
C LEU A 665 33.39 8.28 -9.15
N ILE A 666 34.52 8.88 -9.49
CA ILE A 666 35.84 8.22 -9.45
C ILE A 666 36.63 8.65 -8.20
N ASP A 667 37.70 7.94 -7.85
CA ASP A 667 38.53 8.24 -6.66
C ASP A 667 39.04 9.70 -6.60
N ALA A 668 39.36 10.28 -7.75
CA ALA A 668 39.76 11.68 -7.85
C ALA A 668 38.61 12.64 -7.46
N ASP A 669 37.37 12.35 -7.88
CA ASP A 669 36.20 13.13 -7.53
C ASP A 669 35.86 13.00 -6.03
N ILE A 670 35.95 11.77 -5.49
CA ILE A 670 35.77 11.50 -4.07
C ILE A 670 36.76 12.31 -3.22
N THR A 671 38.01 12.41 -3.67
CA THR A 671 39.06 13.18 -2.98
C THR A 671 38.74 14.68 -3.00
N ARG A 672 38.29 15.21 -4.13
CA ARG A 672 37.86 16.61 -4.28
C ARG A 672 36.68 16.95 -3.36
N ILE A 673 35.67 16.09 -3.33
CA ILE A 673 34.50 16.25 -2.46
C ILE A 673 34.91 16.29 -0.99
N LYS A 674 35.75 15.35 -0.54
CA LYS A 674 36.27 15.35 0.84
C LYS A 674 37.07 16.62 1.16
N ALA A 675 37.91 17.08 0.24
CA ALA A 675 38.72 18.27 0.42
C ALA A 675 37.86 19.54 0.57
N TYR A 676 36.75 19.66 -0.17
CA TYR A 676 35.85 20.82 -0.08
C TYR A 676 35.35 21.09 1.35
N PHE A 677 34.89 20.03 2.02
CA PHE A 677 34.31 20.13 3.37
C PHE A 677 35.38 20.20 4.48
N THR A 678 36.60 19.70 4.25
CA THR A 678 37.61 19.52 5.32
C THR A 678 38.78 20.49 5.25
N ALA A 679 39.19 20.93 4.06
CA ALA A 679 40.36 21.81 3.90
C ALA A 679 40.06 23.25 4.31
N ASP A 680 41.04 23.95 4.89
CA ASP A 680 40.89 25.37 5.22
C ASP A 680 40.59 26.23 3.97
N LYS A 681 41.17 25.84 2.82
CA LYS A 681 40.96 26.47 1.51
C LYS A 681 40.87 25.38 0.43
N PRO A 682 39.67 25.01 0.01
CA PRO A 682 39.48 24.00 -1.03
C PRO A 682 39.78 24.61 -2.40
N GLU A 683 40.13 23.75 -3.35
CA GLU A 683 40.38 24.16 -4.74
C GLU A 683 39.06 24.46 -5.47
N ASP A 684 38.04 23.64 -5.24
CA ASP A 684 36.72 23.78 -5.84
C ASP A 684 35.87 24.84 -5.13
N ASP A 685 35.13 25.64 -5.89
CA ASP A 685 34.06 26.48 -5.36
C ASP A 685 32.73 25.72 -5.21
N GLN A 686 31.72 26.39 -4.65
CA GLN A 686 30.41 25.77 -4.41
C GLN A 686 29.71 25.32 -5.71
N ALA A 687 29.85 26.08 -6.80
CA ALA A 687 29.20 25.77 -8.07
C ALA A 687 29.88 24.58 -8.74
N GLU A 688 31.22 24.52 -8.69
CA GLU A 688 32.02 23.41 -9.17
C GLU A 688 31.69 22.11 -8.41
N LEU A 689 31.53 22.17 -7.09
CA LEU A 689 31.15 21.02 -6.28
C LEU A 689 29.73 20.53 -6.59
N LEU A 690 28.75 21.43 -6.71
CA LEU A 690 27.38 21.05 -7.02
C LEU A 690 27.28 20.40 -8.41
N ALA A 691 27.99 20.96 -9.40
CA ALA A 691 28.05 20.39 -10.74
C ALA A 691 28.69 18.98 -10.75
N LEU A 692 29.66 18.74 -9.86
CA LEU A 692 30.28 17.43 -9.68
C LEU A 692 29.34 16.43 -9.00
N ILE A 693 28.68 16.79 -7.90
CA ILE A 693 27.94 15.86 -7.03
C ILE A 693 26.53 15.56 -7.56
N THR A 694 25.79 16.58 -8.01
CA THR A 694 24.34 16.48 -8.31
C THR A 694 23.96 15.38 -9.29
N PRO A 695 24.72 15.13 -10.39
CA PRO A 695 24.40 14.05 -11.33
C PRO A 695 24.52 12.64 -10.73
N HIS A 696 25.25 12.48 -9.63
CA HIS A 696 25.53 11.19 -9.01
C HIS A 696 24.69 10.94 -7.76
N LEU A 697 24.07 11.94 -7.15
CA LEU A 697 23.22 11.75 -5.98
C LEU A 697 22.03 10.82 -6.28
N TYR A 698 21.77 9.88 -5.37
CA TYR A 698 20.54 9.08 -5.42
C TYR A 698 19.33 9.98 -5.22
N ARG A 699 18.39 9.87 -6.16
CA ARG A 699 17.13 10.58 -6.13
C ARG A 699 16.06 9.68 -5.52
N ASP A 700 15.32 10.24 -4.58
CA ASP A 700 14.09 9.70 -4.01
C ASP A 700 12.91 10.25 -4.82
N ASP A 701 12.98 10.04 -6.13
CA ASP A 701 11.99 10.47 -7.12
C ASP A 701 11.12 9.27 -7.52
N VAL A 702 9.92 9.54 -8.07
CA VAL A 702 9.02 8.47 -8.52
C VAL A 702 9.59 7.85 -9.80
N ASN A 703 9.80 6.53 -9.77
CA ASN A 703 10.39 5.77 -10.86
C ASN A 703 9.39 4.75 -11.42
N ARG A 704 9.05 4.87 -12.71
CA ARG A 704 8.26 3.87 -13.43
C ARG A 704 9.02 3.46 -14.70
N GLY A 705 9.74 2.34 -14.63
CA GLY A 705 10.69 1.95 -15.69
C GLY A 705 11.77 3.01 -15.87
N GLU A 706 11.89 3.57 -17.08
CA GLU A 706 12.83 4.67 -17.41
C GLU A 706 12.28 6.08 -17.08
N LEU A 707 11.02 6.19 -16.65
CA LEU A 707 10.42 7.47 -16.30
C LEU A 707 10.82 7.87 -14.87
N HIS A 708 11.57 8.97 -14.76
CA HIS A 708 11.93 9.62 -13.50
C HIS A 708 11.13 10.91 -13.31
N VAL A 709 10.41 11.03 -12.19
CA VAL A 709 9.59 12.21 -11.89
C VAL A 709 9.92 12.77 -10.52
N ASN A 710 10.27 14.05 -10.48
CA ASN A 710 10.72 14.74 -9.26
C ASN A 710 9.65 14.69 -8.16
N LYS A 711 10.01 14.25 -6.95
CA LYS A 711 9.06 14.13 -5.82
C LYS A 711 8.46 15.45 -5.29
N PHE A 712 9.21 16.56 -5.40
CA PHE A 712 8.78 17.86 -4.88
C PHE A 712 8.60 18.91 -5.98
N SER A 713 9.69 19.29 -6.66
CA SER A 713 9.63 20.18 -7.82
C SER A 713 10.81 20.01 -8.79
N GLU A 714 10.72 20.59 -9.98
CA GLU A 714 11.84 20.72 -10.93
C GLU A 714 13.09 21.37 -10.31
N TYR A 715 12.90 22.35 -9.43
CA TYR A 715 13.97 23.16 -8.85
C TYR A 715 14.51 22.60 -7.53
N GLN A 716 13.80 21.63 -6.94
CA GLN A 716 14.23 20.89 -5.76
C GLN A 716 13.85 19.41 -5.91
N PRO A 717 14.68 18.59 -6.57
CA PRO A 717 14.47 17.15 -6.65
C PRO A 717 14.42 16.50 -5.26
N GLY A 718 13.78 15.33 -5.17
CA GLY A 718 13.88 14.50 -3.96
C GLY A 718 15.24 13.80 -3.95
N TYR A 719 16.05 14.01 -2.90
CA TYR A 719 17.28 13.25 -2.70
C TYR A 719 17.13 12.33 -1.50
N THR A 720 17.59 11.09 -1.64
CA THR A 720 17.63 10.10 -0.54
C THR A 720 18.42 10.63 0.65
N LEU A 721 19.41 11.48 0.41
CA LEU A 721 20.19 12.18 1.45
C LEU A 721 19.32 12.96 2.45
N PHE A 722 18.14 13.44 2.05
CA PHE A 722 17.22 14.16 2.93
C PHE A 722 16.03 13.33 3.39
N HIS A 723 16.04 12.00 3.22
CA HIS A 723 14.92 11.15 3.59
C HIS A 723 14.63 11.23 5.10
N ASP A 724 13.35 11.32 5.48
CA ASP A 724 12.91 11.34 6.89
C ASP A 724 13.28 10.09 7.71
N ARG A 725 13.65 8.97 7.06
CA ARG A 725 13.95 7.67 7.69
C ARG A 725 15.42 7.24 7.52
N ASP A 726 16.28 8.09 6.96
CA ASP A 726 17.68 7.76 6.71
C ASP A 726 18.59 8.72 7.50
N ASP A 727 18.95 8.26 8.70
CA ASP A 727 20.09 8.58 9.55
C ASP A 727 20.90 9.87 9.25
N ASP A 728 20.99 10.74 10.26
CA ASP A 728 21.96 11.86 10.45
C ASP A 728 21.71 13.19 9.75
N PHE A 729 20.90 13.27 8.69
CA PHE A 729 20.93 14.51 7.90
C PHE A 729 20.29 15.73 8.57
N GLN A 730 19.25 15.53 9.38
CA GLN A 730 18.73 16.59 10.24
C GLN A 730 19.81 17.08 11.21
N ARG A 731 20.56 16.16 11.83
CA ARG A 731 21.66 16.46 12.76
C ARG A 731 22.77 17.25 12.08
N PHE A 732 23.20 16.88 10.87
CA PHE A 732 24.16 17.68 10.07
C PHE A 732 23.64 19.10 9.77
N THR A 733 22.35 19.21 9.44
CA THR A 733 21.71 20.50 9.16
C THR A 733 21.72 21.40 10.40
N LEU A 734 21.35 20.85 11.56
CA LEU A 734 21.32 21.54 12.85
C LEU A 734 22.72 21.96 13.31
N ILE A 735 23.72 21.07 13.22
CA ILE A 735 25.13 21.37 13.52
C ILE A 735 25.63 22.52 12.66
N ALA A 736 25.42 22.45 11.33
CA ALA A 736 25.84 23.50 10.42
C ALA A 736 25.15 24.84 10.73
N PHE A 737 23.86 24.82 11.07
CA PHE A 737 23.07 26.00 11.40
C PHE A 737 23.49 26.69 12.69
N TRP A 738 23.76 25.94 13.76
CA TRP A 738 24.19 26.54 15.03
C TRP A 738 25.64 27.00 14.99
N LEU A 739 26.57 26.17 14.52
CA LEU A 739 28.01 26.49 14.55
C LEU A 739 28.39 27.67 13.66
N ARG A 740 27.69 27.88 12.53
CA ARG A 740 28.00 29.03 11.65
C ARG A 740 27.66 30.39 12.26
N GLN A 741 26.79 30.41 13.26
CA GLN A 741 26.40 31.62 13.98
C GLN A 741 27.43 32.00 15.06
N LEU A 742 28.35 31.08 15.38
CA LEU A 742 29.36 31.26 16.42
C LEU A 742 30.67 31.83 15.85
N PRO A 743 31.36 32.72 16.58
CA PRO A 743 32.65 33.28 16.15
C PRO A 743 33.81 32.30 16.41
N LEU A 744 33.71 31.06 15.92
CA LEU A 744 34.65 29.97 16.15
C LEU A 744 35.40 29.55 14.87
N PRO A 745 36.59 28.91 14.95
CA PRO A 745 37.32 28.40 13.78
C PRO A 745 36.48 27.47 12.88
N LEU A 746 35.65 26.62 13.49
CA LEU A 746 34.74 25.69 12.82
C LEU A 746 33.67 26.35 11.95
N ARG A 747 33.45 27.66 12.11
CA ARG A 747 32.45 28.44 11.37
C ARG A 747 32.62 28.33 9.86
N VAL A 748 33.85 28.28 9.37
CA VAL A 748 34.12 28.29 7.92
C VAL A 748 33.59 27.02 7.25
N GLN A 749 33.88 25.86 7.84
CA GLN A 749 33.40 24.57 7.36
C GLN A 749 31.89 24.43 7.57
N ALA A 750 31.36 24.87 8.73
CA ALA A 750 29.92 24.90 8.99
C ALA A 750 29.15 25.73 7.95
N ASP A 751 29.66 26.92 7.60
CA ASP A 751 29.03 27.79 6.60
C ASP A 751 29.13 27.20 5.19
N ARG A 752 30.19 26.45 4.84
CA ARG A 752 30.27 25.72 3.56
C ARG A 752 29.27 24.60 3.47
N LEU A 753 29.14 23.77 4.52
CA LEU A 753 28.13 22.72 4.56
C LEU A 753 26.75 23.35 4.45
N TRP A 754 26.42 24.33 5.30
CA TRP A 754 25.15 25.05 5.25
C TRP A 754 24.82 25.59 3.86
N ARG A 755 25.77 26.28 3.20
CA ARG A 755 25.58 26.81 1.84
C ARG A 755 25.30 25.71 0.83
N PHE A 756 26.04 24.60 0.89
CA PHE A 756 25.80 23.43 0.04
C PHE A 756 24.38 22.88 0.25
N LEU A 757 23.94 22.73 1.51
CA LEU A 757 22.60 22.24 1.84
C LEU A 757 21.48 23.11 1.27
N ILE A 758 21.53 24.43 1.52
CA ILE A 758 20.48 25.35 1.04
C ILE A 758 20.49 25.54 -0.47
N ALA A 759 21.62 25.27 -1.14
CA ALA A 759 21.68 25.29 -2.59
C ALA A 759 21.06 24.03 -3.21
N LEU A 760 21.16 22.89 -2.50
CA LEU A 760 20.62 21.61 -2.96
C LEU A 760 19.12 21.47 -2.67
N ALA A 761 18.67 21.84 -1.45
CA ALA A 761 17.27 21.72 -1.05
C ALA A 761 16.85 22.75 0.03
N PRO A 762 16.65 24.03 -0.34
CA PRO A 762 16.40 25.11 0.62
C PRO A 762 15.14 24.91 1.47
N VAL A 763 14.03 24.44 0.89
CA VAL A 763 12.76 24.24 1.61
C VAL A 763 12.90 23.08 2.59
N ARG A 764 13.62 22.02 2.18
CA ARG A 764 13.88 20.86 3.03
C ARG A 764 14.77 21.21 4.22
N VAL A 765 15.79 22.03 3.99
CA VAL A 765 16.68 22.56 5.04
C VAL A 765 15.91 23.45 6.00
N ALA A 766 15.06 24.35 5.50
CA ALA A 766 14.19 25.18 6.33
C ALA A 766 13.29 24.32 7.23
N ARG A 767 12.61 23.30 6.67
CA ARG A 767 11.80 22.34 7.42
C ARG A 767 12.59 21.68 8.56
N ASN A 768 13.81 21.22 8.31
CA ASN A 768 14.64 20.56 9.33
C ASN A 768 14.94 21.48 10.52
N ILE A 769 15.17 22.78 10.28
CA ILE A 769 15.36 23.76 11.36
C ILE A 769 14.05 24.07 12.05
N MET A 770 12.97 24.34 11.30
CA MET A 770 11.68 24.68 11.90
C MET A 770 11.11 23.52 12.75
N ARG A 771 11.37 22.27 12.38
CA ARG A 771 11.05 21.09 13.19
C ARG A 771 11.69 21.11 14.58
N ALA A 772 12.94 21.54 14.69
CA ALA A 772 13.60 21.69 15.99
C ALA A 772 12.90 22.72 16.90
N HIS A 773 11.99 23.53 16.34
CA HIS A 773 11.16 24.50 17.05
C HIS A 773 9.66 24.15 17.01
N SER A 774 9.29 23.03 16.40
CA SER A 774 7.90 22.57 16.25
C SER A 774 7.41 21.88 17.51
N ASP A 775 6.16 22.12 17.88
CA ASP A 775 5.45 21.43 18.95
C ASP A 775 5.11 19.97 18.57
N GLU A 776 5.09 19.65 17.27
CA GLU A 776 4.83 18.31 16.73
C GLU A 776 6.08 17.73 16.01
N PRO A 777 6.31 16.39 16.03
CA PRO A 777 7.48 15.78 15.39
C PRO A 777 7.37 15.70 13.85
N TRP A 778 6.17 15.40 13.34
CA TRP A 778 5.97 15.14 11.90
C TRP A 778 5.61 16.39 11.11
N ASP A 779 4.70 17.19 11.66
CA ASP A 779 4.26 18.48 11.13
C ASP A 779 5.01 19.64 11.77
N VAL A 780 5.14 20.74 11.04
CA VAL A 780 5.74 21.97 11.58
C VAL A 780 4.62 22.85 12.09
N THR A 781 4.37 22.76 13.40
CA THR A 781 3.36 23.54 14.12
C THR A 781 4.08 24.32 15.21
N ILE A 782 4.01 25.65 15.16
CA ILE A 782 4.63 26.52 16.16
C ILE A 782 3.50 27.33 16.79
N ASN A 783 3.05 26.91 17.97
CA ASN A 783 1.90 27.51 18.66
C ASN A 783 2.14 28.96 19.10
N THR A 784 3.41 29.40 19.13
CA THR A 784 3.81 30.76 19.53
C THR A 784 4.21 31.59 18.30
N PRO A 785 3.39 32.57 17.85
CA PRO A 785 3.68 33.36 16.64
C PRO A 785 5.01 34.12 16.69
N LEU A 786 5.46 34.55 17.88
CA LEU A 786 6.74 35.23 18.04
C LEU A 786 7.94 34.29 17.79
N ASP A 787 7.83 33.03 18.21
CA ASP A 787 8.90 32.04 18.00
C ASP A 787 9.02 31.69 16.52
N GLU A 788 7.90 31.55 15.83
CA GLU A 788 7.88 31.35 14.38
C GLU A 788 8.54 32.51 13.63
N ILE A 789 8.16 33.76 13.93
CA ILE A 789 8.81 34.96 13.36
C ILE A 789 10.31 34.96 13.62
N ASN A 790 10.73 34.65 14.86
CA ASN A 790 12.14 34.66 15.23
C ASN A 790 12.96 33.62 14.45
N VAL A 791 12.42 32.40 14.27
CA VAL A 791 13.10 31.32 13.54
C VAL A 791 13.15 31.64 12.04
N THR A 792 12.05 32.13 11.45
CA THR A 792 12.02 32.54 10.04
C THR A 792 13.02 33.66 9.76
N GLU A 793 13.12 34.68 10.62
CA GLU A 793 14.13 35.73 10.49
C GLU A 793 15.58 35.19 10.58
N GLN A 794 15.82 34.18 11.43
CA GLN A 794 17.14 33.55 11.51
C GLN A 794 17.48 32.80 10.23
N LEU A 795 16.51 32.11 9.62
CA LEU A 795 16.67 31.41 8.34
C LEU A 795 16.93 32.37 7.17
N GLU A 796 16.27 33.54 7.16
CA GLU A 796 16.55 34.60 6.19
C GLU A 796 17.96 35.17 6.34
N LYS A 797 18.36 35.54 7.57
CA LYS A 797 19.73 35.99 7.88
C LYS A 797 20.75 34.90 7.56
N ALA A 798 20.33 33.64 7.63
CA ALA A 798 21.13 32.49 7.31
C ALA A 798 21.37 32.29 5.81
N GLY A 799 20.64 32.99 4.93
CA GLY A 799 20.84 32.97 3.48
C GLY A 799 19.78 32.22 2.69
N ILE A 800 18.74 31.67 3.35
CA ILE A 800 17.55 31.18 2.65
C ILE A 800 16.74 32.41 2.20
N LYS A 801 16.29 32.41 0.94
CA LYS A 801 15.56 33.57 0.41
C LYS A 801 14.19 33.65 1.07
N SER A 802 13.79 34.85 1.50
CA SER A 802 12.47 35.11 2.10
C SER A 802 11.32 34.57 1.26
N GLY A 803 11.41 34.69 -0.07
CA GLY A 803 10.43 34.12 -0.99
C GLY A 803 10.24 32.61 -0.85
N GLN A 804 11.31 31.84 -0.65
CA GLN A 804 11.25 30.38 -0.46
C GLN A 804 10.62 30.03 0.89
N LEU A 805 10.92 30.80 1.94
CA LEU A 805 10.32 30.63 3.27
C LEU A 805 8.83 30.96 3.23
N ASN A 806 8.44 32.08 2.63
CA ASN A 806 7.04 32.47 2.47
C ASN A 806 6.23 31.41 1.69
N ALA A 807 6.80 30.87 0.62
CA ALA A 807 6.15 29.80 -0.15
C ALA A 807 5.98 28.52 0.69
N TYR A 808 6.99 28.18 1.49
CA TYR A 808 6.92 27.04 2.40
C TYR A 808 5.89 27.25 3.52
N GLU A 809 5.88 28.41 4.17
CA GLU A 809 4.89 28.78 5.19
C GLU A 809 3.47 28.74 4.61
N MET A 810 3.24 29.33 3.43
CA MET A 810 1.96 29.22 2.72
C MET A 810 1.54 27.76 2.53
N SER A 811 2.46 26.90 2.09
CA SER A 811 2.16 25.48 1.86
C SER A 811 1.77 24.72 3.14
N ARG A 812 2.31 25.13 4.31
CA ARG A 812 1.96 24.57 5.63
C ARG A 812 0.57 24.99 6.07
N HIS A 813 0.20 26.25 5.83
CA HIS A 813 -1.11 26.80 6.21
C HIS A 813 -2.23 26.45 5.23
N PHE A 814 -2.01 25.51 4.30
CA PHE A 814 -3.04 25.11 3.34
C PHE A 814 -4.33 24.66 4.03
N HIS A 815 -4.31 24.09 5.23
CA HIS A 815 -5.54 23.68 5.93
C HIS A 815 -6.16 24.76 6.82
N ASP A 816 -5.45 25.86 7.13
CA ASP A 816 -5.98 26.98 7.90
C ASP A 816 -6.61 28.04 6.96
N ASN A 817 -7.95 28.11 6.93
CA ASN A 817 -8.68 29.04 6.08
C ASN A 817 -8.22 30.50 6.25
N LYS A 818 -8.01 30.95 7.50
CA LYS A 818 -7.72 32.34 7.78
C LYS A 818 -6.30 32.69 7.35
N CYS A 819 -5.33 31.85 7.69
CA CYS A 819 -3.94 32.06 7.32
C CYS A 819 -3.73 31.92 5.81
N TYR A 820 -4.37 30.95 5.16
CA TYR A 820 -4.30 30.78 3.71
C TYR A 820 -4.85 31.99 2.95
N GLN A 821 -6.00 32.53 3.37
CA GLN A 821 -6.58 33.73 2.75
C GLN A 821 -5.64 34.95 2.87
N GLN A 822 -4.94 35.10 4.00
CA GLN A 822 -3.93 36.17 4.15
C GLN A 822 -2.77 36.03 3.16
N TRP A 823 -2.36 34.80 2.83
CA TRP A 823 -1.34 34.56 1.81
C TRP A 823 -1.84 34.88 0.40
N LEU A 824 -3.11 34.62 0.09
CA LEU A 824 -3.72 35.06 -1.17
C LEU A 824 -3.67 36.60 -1.29
N ASP A 825 -4.07 37.30 -0.23
CA ASP A 825 -4.06 38.77 -0.17
C ASP A 825 -2.62 39.30 -0.34
N ALA A 826 -1.66 38.72 0.38
CA ALA A 826 -0.25 39.12 0.34
C ALA A 826 0.37 38.92 -1.05
N TYR A 827 0.01 37.84 -1.75
CA TYR A 827 0.49 37.59 -3.11
C TYR A 827 -0.15 38.51 -4.15
N SER A 828 -1.41 38.95 -3.96
CA SER A 828 -2.10 39.82 -4.91
C SER A 828 -1.39 41.16 -5.17
N GLU A 829 -0.58 41.63 -4.21
CA GLU A 829 0.22 42.85 -4.32
C GLU A 829 1.26 42.82 -5.47
N ILE A 830 1.49 41.67 -6.11
CA ILE A 830 2.35 41.55 -7.30
C ILE A 830 1.88 42.46 -8.46
N THR A 831 0.57 42.71 -8.58
CA THR A 831 -0.03 43.60 -9.60
C THR A 831 -0.20 45.04 -9.11
N SER A 832 0.17 45.33 -7.85
CA SER A 832 -0.03 46.63 -7.22
C SER A 832 0.70 47.75 -7.95
N THR A 833 -0.06 48.80 -8.28
CA THR A 833 0.47 50.03 -8.92
C THR A 833 0.85 51.10 -7.89
N ALA A 834 0.72 50.80 -6.60
CA ALA A 834 1.07 51.70 -5.52
C ALA A 834 2.56 52.06 -5.56
N THR A 835 2.87 53.35 -5.70
CA THR A 835 4.25 53.87 -5.76
C THR A 835 4.79 54.29 -4.39
N GLY A 836 3.97 54.18 -3.34
CA GLY A 836 4.38 54.44 -1.95
C GLY A 836 5.39 53.41 -1.45
N MET A 837 6.16 53.77 -0.42
CA MET A 837 7.23 52.93 0.14
C MET A 837 6.71 51.55 0.58
N PHE A 838 5.54 51.47 1.21
CA PHE A 838 4.91 50.22 1.65
C PHE A 838 4.45 49.37 0.47
N GLY A 839 3.68 49.92 -0.47
CA GLY A 839 3.26 49.18 -1.68
C GLY A 839 4.43 48.66 -2.52
N SER A 840 5.55 49.39 -2.59
CA SER A 840 6.77 48.88 -3.25
C SER A 840 7.46 47.75 -2.48
N ILE A 841 7.32 47.68 -1.15
CA ILE A 841 7.87 46.59 -0.33
C ILE A 841 7.00 45.35 -0.50
N ASP A 842 5.68 45.51 -0.42
CA ASP A 842 4.74 44.39 -0.50
C ASP A 842 4.78 43.74 -1.90
N ARG A 843 4.85 44.54 -2.97
CA ARG A 843 5.08 44.01 -4.32
C ARG A 843 6.38 43.21 -4.43
N LYS A 844 7.48 43.69 -3.84
CA LYS A 844 8.77 42.95 -3.85
C LYS A 844 8.69 41.63 -3.07
N LYS A 845 7.90 41.58 -2.00
CA LYS A 845 7.67 40.33 -1.25
C LYS A 845 6.86 39.33 -2.09
N ALA A 846 5.84 39.80 -2.80
CA ALA A 846 5.05 38.96 -3.71
C ALA A 846 5.90 38.45 -4.89
N GLU A 847 6.73 39.32 -5.51
CA GLU A 847 7.71 38.93 -6.54
C GLU A 847 8.70 37.87 -6.01
N ALA A 848 9.20 38.02 -4.79
CA ALA A 848 10.07 37.02 -4.17
C ALA A 848 9.34 35.70 -3.90
N MET A 849 8.09 35.75 -3.43
CA MET A 849 7.27 34.56 -3.20
C MET A 849 7.01 33.79 -4.50
N CYS A 850 6.76 34.49 -5.62
CA CYS A 850 6.63 33.86 -6.94
C CYS A 850 7.86 33.01 -7.32
N GLU A 851 9.07 33.52 -7.07
CA GLU A 851 10.30 32.73 -7.25
C GLU A 851 10.43 31.59 -6.23
N GLY A 852 9.92 31.78 -5.01
CA GLY A 852 9.89 30.76 -3.96
C GLY A 852 8.96 29.58 -4.27
N LEU A 853 7.81 29.83 -4.90
CA LEU A 853 6.82 28.81 -5.26
C LEU A 853 7.40 27.71 -6.16
N LYS A 854 8.48 27.98 -6.91
CA LYS A 854 9.19 26.99 -7.74
C LYS A 854 9.85 25.86 -6.93
N TYR A 855 10.06 26.06 -5.63
CA TYR A 855 10.79 25.11 -4.76
C TYR A 855 9.88 24.28 -3.83
N ILE A 856 8.58 24.59 -3.77
CA ILE A 856 7.60 23.83 -2.98
C ILE A 856 6.95 22.74 -3.83
N ASN A 857 6.10 21.94 -3.19
CA ASN A 857 5.35 20.91 -3.89
C ASN A 857 4.53 21.49 -5.04
N GLU A 858 4.71 20.89 -6.20
CA GLU A 858 4.12 21.28 -7.48
C GLU A 858 2.59 21.28 -7.47
N HIS A 859 1.94 20.30 -6.82
CA HIS A 859 0.50 20.26 -6.67
C HIS A 859 -0.03 21.46 -5.86
N THR A 860 0.63 21.78 -4.74
CA THR A 860 0.27 22.92 -3.87
C THR A 860 0.48 24.26 -4.57
N LYS A 861 1.58 24.41 -5.33
CA LYS A 861 1.84 25.61 -6.14
C LYS A 861 0.69 25.90 -7.11
N ILE A 862 0.27 24.90 -7.89
CA ILE A 862 -0.78 25.10 -8.92
C ILE A 862 -2.11 25.44 -8.27
N GLY A 863 -2.49 24.74 -7.19
CA GLY A 863 -3.69 25.06 -6.41
C GLY A 863 -3.69 26.50 -5.90
N PHE A 864 -2.60 26.93 -5.28
CA PHE A 864 -2.46 28.29 -4.76
C PHE A 864 -2.56 29.36 -5.85
N LEU A 865 -1.84 29.21 -6.96
CA LEU A 865 -1.87 30.18 -8.05
C LEU A 865 -3.26 30.28 -8.69
N HIS A 866 -3.95 29.15 -8.82
CA HIS A 866 -5.32 29.13 -9.32
C HIS A 866 -6.26 29.87 -8.37
N ASP A 867 -6.21 29.56 -7.06
CA ASP A 867 -7.03 30.23 -6.04
C ASP A 867 -6.81 31.75 -6.01
N VAL A 868 -5.55 32.20 -6.11
CA VAL A 868 -5.22 33.63 -6.23
C VAL A 868 -5.90 34.22 -7.47
N SER A 869 -5.80 33.57 -8.63
CA SER A 869 -6.37 34.09 -9.88
C SER A 869 -7.90 34.16 -9.86
N LEU A 870 -8.55 33.27 -9.09
CA LEU A 870 -10.00 33.29 -8.88
C LEU A 870 -10.43 34.44 -7.96
N LYS A 871 -9.68 34.69 -6.88
CA LYS A 871 -9.97 35.78 -5.94
C LYS A 871 -9.59 37.16 -6.50
N TYR A 872 -8.50 37.24 -7.25
CA TYR A 872 -7.89 38.44 -7.81
C TYR A 872 -7.65 38.29 -9.31
N PRO A 873 -8.68 38.53 -10.16
CA PRO A 873 -8.60 38.30 -11.61
C PRO A 873 -7.54 39.14 -12.35
N GLU A 874 -7.02 40.20 -11.73
CA GLU A 874 -5.91 41.01 -12.25
C GLU A 874 -4.56 40.29 -12.19
N VAL A 875 -4.42 39.26 -11.34
CA VAL A 875 -3.20 38.45 -11.24
C VAL A 875 -3.17 37.43 -12.38
N SER A 876 -2.16 37.56 -13.24
CA SER A 876 -1.97 36.62 -14.36
C SER A 876 -1.56 35.24 -13.84
N LEU A 877 -2.26 34.20 -14.27
CA LEU A 877 -1.93 32.81 -13.97
C LEU A 877 -0.82 32.31 -14.92
N ASP A 878 0.43 32.33 -14.45
CA ASP A 878 1.60 31.85 -15.20
C ASP A 878 1.95 30.39 -14.85
N ILE A 879 1.32 29.45 -15.57
CA ILE A 879 1.47 27.99 -15.38
C ILE A 879 1.76 27.25 -16.69
N GLU A 880 2.09 27.98 -17.77
CA GLU A 880 2.28 27.39 -19.11
C GLU A 880 3.40 26.35 -19.11
N HIS A 881 4.52 26.64 -18.44
CA HIS A 881 5.64 25.71 -18.30
C HIS A 881 5.24 24.44 -17.57
N ASP A 882 4.55 24.57 -16.43
CA ASP A 882 4.09 23.44 -15.63
C ASP A 882 3.11 22.56 -16.43
N PHE A 883 2.19 23.18 -17.18
CA PHE A 883 1.24 22.47 -18.03
C PHE A 883 1.92 21.74 -19.19
N LYS A 884 2.91 22.36 -19.87
CA LYS A 884 3.70 21.69 -20.92
C LYS A 884 4.47 20.48 -20.38
N ARG A 885 4.99 20.59 -19.15
CA ARG A 885 5.68 19.47 -18.49
C ARG A 885 4.69 18.36 -18.10
N ALA A 886 3.52 18.70 -17.57
CA ALA A 886 2.44 17.74 -17.29
C ALA A 886 2.02 16.99 -18.56
N LEU A 887 1.85 17.71 -19.67
CA LEU A 887 1.54 17.14 -20.98
C LEU A 887 2.64 16.18 -21.45
N LYS A 888 3.91 16.55 -21.33
CA LYS A 888 5.05 15.68 -21.68
C LYS A 888 5.08 14.39 -20.87
N LEU A 889 4.76 14.46 -19.57
CA LEU A 889 4.66 13.28 -18.71
C LEU A 889 3.47 12.39 -19.11
N MET A 890 2.30 12.96 -19.36
CA MET A 890 1.13 12.23 -19.83
C MET A 890 1.42 11.52 -21.16
N VAL A 891 2.03 12.21 -22.14
CA VAL A 891 2.42 11.59 -23.41
C VAL A 891 3.41 10.45 -23.18
N ARG A 892 4.42 10.63 -22.33
CA ARG A 892 5.40 9.58 -21.99
C ARG A 892 4.76 8.34 -21.37
N LEU A 893 3.77 8.52 -20.50
CA LEU A 893 3.08 7.41 -19.84
C LEU A 893 2.23 6.58 -20.77
N ASN A 894 1.77 7.20 -21.86
CA ASN A 894 0.81 6.61 -22.79
C ASN A 894 1.43 6.34 -24.15
N ILE A 895 2.73 6.58 -24.36
CA ILE A 895 3.33 6.41 -25.67
C ILE A 895 3.28 4.93 -26.05
N ARG A 896 2.70 4.66 -27.22
CA ARG A 896 2.61 3.34 -27.80
C ARG A 896 3.99 2.91 -28.29
N SER A 897 4.27 1.61 -28.19
CA SER A 897 5.48 1.03 -28.76
C SER A 897 5.64 1.39 -30.24
N TRP A 898 6.86 1.54 -30.72
CA TRP A 898 7.10 1.89 -32.13
C TRP A 898 6.50 0.84 -33.09
N GLU A 899 6.47 -0.44 -32.69
CA GLU A 899 5.88 -1.55 -33.45
C GLU A 899 4.38 -1.36 -33.64
N ASN A 900 3.67 -1.09 -32.55
CA ASN A 900 2.22 -0.94 -32.55
C ASN A 900 1.81 0.40 -33.20
N ALA A 901 2.64 1.44 -33.09
CA ALA A 901 2.42 2.68 -33.82
C ALA A 901 2.56 2.47 -35.34
N LEU A 902 3.60 1.74 -35.76
CA LEU A 902 3.81 1.40 -37.17
C LEU A 902 2.66 0.53 -37.72
N ALA A 903 2.25 -0.50 -36.97
CA ALA A 903 1.14 -1.35 -37.37
C ALA A 903 -0.16 -0.55 -37.57
N TYR A 904 -0.44 0.41 -36.68
CA TYR A 904 -1.60 1.28 -36.78
C TYR A 904 -1.54 2.21 -38.01
N GLU A 905 -0.42 2.89 -38.24
CA GLU A 905 -0.27 3.83 -39.37
C GLU A 905 -0.47 3.16 -40.73
N TYR A 906 -0.03 1.92 -40.88
CA TYR A 906 -0.14 1.16 -42.12
C TYR A 906 -1.44 0.34 -42.22
N GLY A 907 -2.22 0.24 -41.14
CA GLY A 907 -3.54 -0.39 -41.11
C GLY A 907 -3.55 -1.76 -41.79
N GLN A 908 -4.39 -1.93 -42.81
CA GLN A 908 -4.53 -3.18 -43.56
C GLN A 908 -3.26 -3.64 -44.29
N ALA A 909 -2.26 -2.76 -44.46
CA ALA A 909 -0.98 -3.13 -45.06
C ALA A 909 -0.04 -3.82 -44.06
N CYS A 910 -0.25 -3.63 -42.75
CA CYS A 910 0.30 -4.48 -41.70
C CYS A 910 -0.58 -5.73 -41.56
N LEU A 911 -0.05 -6.87 -42.00
CA LEU A 911 -0.75 -8.15 -41.98
C LEU A 911 -0.76 -8.79 -40.59
N TYR A 912 0.26 -8.51 -39.77
CA TYR A 912 0.39 -9.05 -38.42
C TYR A 912 1.33 -8.21 -37.56
N VAL A 913 0.99 -8.06 -36.27
CA VAL A 913 1.86 -7.57 -35.19
C VAL A 913 1.56 -8.40 -33.95
N GLY A 914 2.58 -8.98 -33.32
CA GLY A 914 2.41 -9.86 -32.15
C GLY A 914 3.61 -10.78 -31.95
N ASP A 915 3.46 -11.81 -31.12
CA ASP A 915 4.49 -12.84 -30.97
C ASP A 915 4.60 -13.68 -32.26
N GLY A 916 5.81 -14.10 -32.62
CA GLY A 916 6.02 -14.95 -33.78
C GLY A 916 5.19 -16.24 -33.73
N ASP A 917 5.05 -16.83 -32.54
CA ASP A 917 4.35 -18.11 -32.34
C ASP A 917 2.81 -17.98 -32.48
N ASP A 918 2.26 -16.77 -32.30
CA ASP A 918 0.83 -16.45 -32.42
C ASP A 918 0.41 -16.05 -33.85
N ALA A 919 1.36 -15.99 -34.79
CA ALA A 919 1.07 -15.55 -36.14
C ALA A 919 0.17 -16.56 -36.90
N PRO A 920 -0.86 -16.10 -37.63
CA PRO A 920 -1.72 -16.98 -38.43
C PRO A 920 -0.94 -17.88 -39.39
N GLU A 921 -1.29 -19.17 -39.50
CA GLU A 921 -0.58 -20.16 -40.34
C GLU A 921 -0.39 -19.70 -41.80
N ASN A 922 -1.35 -18.94 -42.35
CA ASN A 922 -1.29 -18.40 -43.71
C ASN A 922 -0.23 -17.30 -43.90
N LEU A 923 0.30 -16.73 -42.81
CA LEU A 923 1.36 -15.73 -42.80
C LEU A 923 2.74 -16.33 -42.46
N LEU A 924 2.79 -17.54 -41.89
CA LEU A 924 4.00 -18.29 -41.52
C LEU A 924 4.70 -18.93 -42.74
N LYS A 925 5.23 -18.10 -43.64
CA LYS A 925 6.00 -18.52 -44.82
C LYS A 925 7.50 -18.63 -44.50
N PRO A 926 8.28 -19.43 -45.27
CA PRO A 926 9.73 -19.49 -45.12
C PRO A 926 10.38 -18.10 -45.11
N ILE A 927 11.18 -17.81 -44.09
CA ILE A 927 11.83 -16.53 -43.89
C ILE A 927 13.20 -16.53 -44.59
N ALA A 928 13.50 -15.47 -45.34
CA ALA A 928 14.78 -15.28 -46.00
C ALA A 928 15.29 -13.84 -45.83
N SER A 929 16.60 -13.65 -45.89
CA SER A 929 17.25 -12.33 -45.98
C SER A 929 17.77 -12.09 -47.39
N ASP A 930 17.88 -10.81 -47.78
CA ASP A 930 18.43 -10.40 -49.07
C ASP A 930 19.46 -9.26 -48.92
N GLN A 931 19.89 -8.68 -50.04
CA GLN A 931 20.85 -7.56 -50.04
C GLN A 931 20.31 -6.24 -49.48
N HIS A 932 19.00 -6.16 -49.17
CA HIS A 932 18.30 -4.99 -48.67
C HIS A 932 17.89 -5.14 -47.19
N THR A 933 18.10 -6.31 -46.58
CA THR A 933 17.91 -6.53 -45.14
C THR A 933 18.82 -5.63 -44.30
N VAL A 934 18.23 -4.89 -43.36
CA VAL A 934 18.94 -4.10 -42.35
C VAL A 934 19.19 -4.96 -41.12
N HIS A 935 20.47 -5.20 -40.80
CA HIS A 935 20.92 -6.06 -39.68
C HIS A 935 22.13 -5.46 -38.94
N ASP A 936 22.59 -4.28 -39.34
CA ASP A 936 23.77 -3.61 -38.77
C ASP A 936 23.43 -2.70 -37.57
N LYS A 937 22.17 -2.70 -37.13
CA LYS A 937 21.64 -1.81 -36.08
C LYS A 937 20.78 -2.56 -35.06
N PRO A 938 20.63 -2.00 -33.85
CA PRO A 938 19.65 -2.46 -32.88
C PRO A 938 18.20 -2.44 -33.41
N CYS A 939 17.43 -3.48 -33.10
CA CYS A 939 15.99 -3.62 -33.34
C CYS A 939 15.36 -4.36 -32.16
N TYR A 940 15.03 -3.63 -31.09
CA TYR A 940 14.46 -4.20 -29.87
C TYR A 940 12.98 -3.88 -29.73
N VAL A 941 12.32 -4.67 -28.89
CA VAL A 941 10.97 -4.37 -28.41
C VAL A 941 11.03 -3.09 -27.58
N ASP A 942 10.15 -2.13 -27.85
CA ASP A 942 10.11 -0.87 -27.09
C ASP A 942 9.94 -1.13 -25.58
N GLY A 943 10.76 -0.46 -24.76
CA GLY A 943 10.81 -0.69 -23.30
C GLY A 943 11.42 -2.03 -22.84
N CYS A 944 11.77 -2.94 -23.76
CA CYS A 944 12.34 -4.26 -23.45
C CYS A 944 13.58 -4.53 -24.30
N SER A 945 14.70 -3.86 -24.01
CA SER A 945 15.96 -3.97 -24.79
C SER A 945 16.55 -5.40 -24.86
N TRP A 946 16.14 -6.29 -23.96
CA TRP A 946 16.51 -7.71 -23.97
C TRP A 946 15.67 -8.57 -24.93
N LEU A 947 14.52 -8.08 -25.41
CA LEU A 947 13.67 -8.74 -26.41
C LEU A 947 13.89 -8.12 -27.80
N LYS A 948 13.91 -8.95 -28.84
CA LYS A 948 14.25 -8.53 -30.21
C LYS A 948 12.98 -8.42 -31.05
N SER A 949 12.93 -7.40 -31.91
CA SER A 949 11.84 -7.22 -32.87
C SER A 949 12.31 -7.63 -34.27
N THR A 950 11.41 -8.18 -35.09
CA THR A 950 11.71 -8.57 -36.48
C THR A 950 10.63 -8.07 -37.41
N VAL A 951 11.03 -7.37 -38.49
CA VAL A 951 10.11 -6.82 -39.50
C VAL A 951 10.27 -7.58 -40.81
N LEU A 952 9.18 -8.21 -41.25
CA LEU A 952 9.09 -9.00 -42.46
C LEU A 952 8.19 -8.35 -43.50
N GLN A 953 8.47 -8.63 -44.77
CA GLN A 953 7.58 -8.35 -45.89
C GLN A 953 7.22 -9.63 -46.62
N GLN A 954 5.93 -9.82 -46.87
CA GLN A 954 5.44 -10.96 -47.63
C GLN A 954 5.75 -10.79 -49.11
N CYS A 955 6.50 -11.71 -49.70
CA CYS A 955 6.89 -11.70 -51.12
C CYS A 955 6.66 -13.08 -51.75
N GLY A 956 5.48 -13.28 -52.35
CA GLY A 956 5.10 -14.55 -52.96
C GLY A 956 5.02 -15.68 -51.93
N GLU A 957 5.86 -16.72 -52.09
CA GLU A 957 5.91 -17.90 -51.22
C GLU A 957 6.90 -17.76 -50.04
N GLN A 958 7.50 -16.58 -49.84
CA GLN A 958 8.49 -16.34 -48.78
C GLN A 958 8.20 -15.01 -48.06
N ASN A 959 8.69 -14.90 -46.83
CA ASN A 959 8.76 -13.65 -46.09
C ASN A 959 10.21 -13.14 -46.11
N ILE A 960 10.44 -11.91 -46.59
CA ILE A 960 11.76 -11.30 -46.64
C ILE A 960 11.98 -10.43 -45.40
N ILE A 961 13.11 -10.60 -44.72
CA ILE A 961 13.50 -9.76 -43.58
C ILE A 961 13.86 -8.38 -44.08
N LEU A 962 13.10 -7.36 -43.64
CA LEU A 962 13.42 -5.96 -43.89
C LEU A 962 14.36 -5.42 -42.81
N MET A 963 14.09 -5.73 -41.55
CA MET A 963 14.90 -5.33 -40.41
C MET A 963 14.89 -6.43 -39.34
N ALA A 964 16.08 -6.75 -38.83
CA ALA A 964 16.28 -7.67 -37.71
C ALA A 964 17.41 -7.15 -36.83
N ASP A 965 17.41 -7.54 -35.56
CA ASP A 965 18.41 -7.10 -34.61
C ASP A 965 19.80 -7.69 -34.90
N HIS A 966 20.84 -6.85 -34.82
CA HIS A 966 22.22 -7.22 -35.08
C HIS A 966 22.78 -8.36 -34.21
N GLU A 967 22.23 -8.60 -33.01
CA GLU A 967 22.67 -9.67 -32.11
C GLU A 967 22.12 -11.06 -32.51
N VAL A 968 21.08 -11.12 -33.36
CA VAL A 968 20.46 -12.37 -33.81
C VAL A 968 21.00 -12.76 -35.18
N PRO A 969 21.73 -13.89 -35.33
CA PRO A 969 22.25 -14.31 -36.63
C PRO A 969 21.13 -14.54 -37.66
N LEU A 970 21.25 -13.98 -38.87
CA LEU A 970 20.20 -14.10 -39.91
C LEU A 970 19.86 -15.56 -40.28
N ASP A 971 20.81 -16.49 -40.15
CA ASP A 971 20.57 -17.92 -40.41
C ASP A 971 19.60 -18.57 -39.39
N SER A 972 19.44 -17.98 -38.21
CA SER A 972 18.51 -18.51 -37.18
C SER A 972 17.04 -18.48 -37.64
N TYR A 973 16.66 -17.49 -38.46
CA TYR A 973 15.31 -17.34 -38.99
C TYR A 973 14.93 -18.41 -40.02
N GLN A 974 15.89 -19.20 -40.52
CA GLN A 974 15.61 -20.31 -41.45
C GLN A 974 15.06 -21.55 -40.74
N HIS A 975 15.24 -21.64 -39.42
CA HIS A 975 14.98 -22.85 -38.64
C HIS A 975 14.01 -22.65 -37.47
N SER A 976 13.70 -21.40 -37.13
CA SER A 976 12.78 -21.03 -36.04
C SER A 976 12.17 -19.66 -36.29
N LEU A 977 10.98 -19.43 -35.73
CA LEU A 977 10.36 -18.10 -35.74
C LEU A 977 11.15 -17.11 -34.88
N PRO A 978 11.08 -15.80 -35.19
CA PRO A 978 11.66 -14.77 -34.34
C PRO A 978 11.14 -14.88 -32.91
N ARG A 979 12.04 -14.75 -31.92
CA ARG A 979 11.65 -14.59 -30.51
C ARG A 979 11.44 -13.11 -30.23
N GLY A 980 10.26 -12.74 -29.73
CA GLY A 980 9.85 -11.35 -29.50
C GLY A 980 8.84 -10.86 -30.56
N THR A 981 8.69 -9.54 -30.70
CA THR A 981 7.64 -8.97 -31.55
C THR A 981 7.94 -9.15 -33.05
N LEU A 982 7.05 -9.82 -33.75
CA LEU A 982 7.05 -10.02 -35.20
C LEU A 982 6.06 -9.05 -35.87
N LEU A 983 6.53 -8.34 -36.90
CA LEU A 983 5.69 -7.55 -37.80
C LEU A 983 5.75 -8.10 -39.22
N ILE A 984 4.60 -8.27 -39.87
CA ILE A 984 4.52 -8.75 -41.26
C ILE A 984 3.77 -7.71 -42.10
N PHE A 985 4.40 -7.20 -43.15
CA PHE A 985 3.79 -6.25 -44.10
C PHE A 985 3.50 -6.89 -45.45
N ASN A 986 2.51 -6.34 -46.16
CA ASN A 986 2.21 -6.76 -47.52
C ASN A 986 3.30 -6.31 -48.53
N SER A 987 3.29 -6.89 -49.73
CA SER A 987 4.25 -6.57 -50.80
C SER A 987 4.04 -5.20 -51.45
N GLU A 988 2.93 -4.52 -51.17
CA GLU A 988 2.58 -3.24 -51.79
C GLU A 988 3.23 -2.05 -51.08
N VAL A 989 3.69 -2.22 -49.84
CA VAL A 989 4.44 -1.20 -49.09
C VAL A 989 5.87 -1.07 -49.61
N GLU A 990 6.31 0.15 -49.87
CA GLU A 990 7.68 0.41 -50.30
C GLU A 990 8.70 0.28 -49.15
N ASN A 991 9.69 -0.61 -49.31
CA ASN A 991 10.67 -0.97 -48.28
C ASN A 991 11.45 0.23 -47.73
N LYS A 992 11.83 1.17 -48.61
CA LYS A 992 12.57 2.38 -48.21
C LYS A 992 11.75 3.29 -47.32
N THR A 993 10.48 3.45 -47.63
CA THR A 993 9.54 4.29 -46.86
C THR A 993 9.26 3.66 -45.50
N LEU A 994 9.10 2.34 -45.45
CA LEU A 994 8.90 1.61 -44.20
C LEU A 994 10.12 1.69 -43.28
N LEU A 995 11.33 1.45 -43.79
CA LEU A 995 12.56 1.54 -43.02
C LEU A 995 12.86 2.95 -42.51
N ALA A 996 12.59 3.98 -43.33
CA ALA A 996 12.70 5.37 -42.89
C ALA A 996 11.72 5.67 -41.74
N ARG A 997 10.47 5.19 -41.86
CA ARG A 997 9.47 5.41 -40.81
C ARG A 997 9.80 4.66 -39.52
N ILE A 998 10.36 3.45 -39.59
CA ILE A 998 10.85 2.72 -38.40
C ILE A 998 11.92 3.54 -37.68
N ALA A 999 12.90 4.09 -38.41
CA ALA A 999 13.96 4.90 -37.81
C ALA A 999 13.42 6.16 -37.12
N GLU A 1000 12.39 6.80 -37.69
CA GLU A 1000 11.68 7.91 -37.04
C GLU A 1000 10.90 7.45 -35.80
N LEU A 1001 10.23 6.29 -35.87
CA LEU A 1001 9.40 5.81 -34.77
C LEU A 1001 10.22 5.30 -33.57
N GLN A 1002 11.45 4.83 -33.81
CA GLN A 1002 12.41 4.45 -32.77
C GLN A 1002 13.02 5.65 -32.04
N ASP A 1003 12.89 6.88 -32.56
CA ASP A 1003 13.24 8.10 -31.83
C ASP A 1003 12.06 8.53 -30.93
N THR A 1004 11.95 7.86 -29.79
CA THR A 1004 10.89 8.11 -28.80
C THR A 1004 10.89 9.57 -28.31
N THR A 1005 12.05 10.22 -28.20
CA THR A 1005 12.12 11.62 -27.75
C THR A 1005 11.51 12.56 -28.77
N ALA A 1006 11.87 12.43 -30.05
CA ALA A 1006 11.31 13.24 -31.12
C ALA A 1006 9.79 13.03 -31.26
N ARG A 1007 9.31 11.80 -31.09
CA ARG A 1007 7.86 11.50 -31.09
C ARG A 1007 7.11 12.20 -29.97
N ILE A 1008 7.65 12.15 -28.75
CA ILE A 1008 7.04 12.83 -27.59
C ILE A 1008 6.98 14.34 -27.84
N GLU A 1009 8.07 14.93 -28.32
CA GLU A 1009 8.12 16.37 -28.61
C GLU A 1009 7.11 16.75 -29.69
N HIS A 1010 7.03 15.98 -30.78
CA HIS A 1010 6.05 16.18 -31.83
C HIS A 1010 4.62 16.10 -31.30
N LEU A 1011 4.27 15.08 -30.51
CA LEU A 1011 2.95 14.95 -29.89
C LEU A 1011 2.63 16.16 -29.02
N CYS A 1012 3.55 16.59 -28.15
CA CYS A 1012 3.33 17.76 -27.31
C CYS A 1012 3.12 19.04 -28.13
N GLU A 1013 3.90 19.26 -29.19
CA GLU A 1013 3.75 20.40 -30.10
C GLU A 1013 2.40 20.40 -30.81
N GLN A 1014 1.97 19.25 -31.34
CA GLN A 1014 0.69 19.12 -32.03
C GLN A 1014 -0.50 19.27 -31.07
N THR A 1015 -0.40 18.73 -29.85
CA THR A 1015 -1.42 18.97 -28.82
C THR A 1015 -1.50 20.46 -28.49
N TRP A 1016 -0.36 21.16 -28.35
CA TRP A 1016 -0.35 22.59 -28.12
C TRP A 1016 -1.04 23.37 -29.25
N ALA A 1017 -0.69 23.07 -30.50
CA ALA A 1017 -1.29 23.67 -31.69
C ALA A 1017 -2.81 23.41 -31.77
N TYR A 1018 -3.26 22.21 -31.36
CA TYR A 1018 -4.69 21.91 -31.23
C TYR A 1018 -5.36 22.76 -30.15
N LEU A 1019 -4.75 22.94 -28.98
CA LEU A 1019 -5.29 23.79 -27.93
C LEU A 1019 -5.42 25.25 -28.40
N GLU A 1020 -4.44 25.78 -29.14
CA GLU A 1020 -4.52 27.10 -29.78
C GLU A 1020 -5.54 27.17 -30.93
N GLY A 1021 -5.87 26.03 -31.54
CA GLY A 1021 -6.85 25.91 -32.63
C GLY A 1021 -6.27 26.07 -34.01
N GLU A 1022 -4.96 25.87 -34.11
CA GLU A 1022 -4.24 25.83 -35.38
C GLU A 1022 -4.50 24.50 -36.11
N ILE A 1023 -4.86 23.46 -35.37
CA ILE A 1023 -5.17 22.12 -35.86
C ILE A 1023 -6.60 21.75 -35.45
N ASP A 1024 -7.33 21.05 -36.32
CA ASP A 1024 -8.67 20.55 -36.03
C ASP A 1024 -8.64 19.27 -35.18
N TYR A 1025 -9.82 18.89 -34.66
CA TYR A 1025 -9.94 17.72 -33.77
C TYR A 1025 -9.59 16.40 -34.46
N ASP A 1026 -10.01 16.20 -35.72
CA ASP A 1026 -9.83 14.92 -36.40
C ASP A 1026 -8.34 14.67 -36.67
N SER A 1027 -7.60 15.73 -37.00
CA SER A 1027 -6.14 15.69 -37.18
C SER A 1027 -5.40 15.25 -35.91
N ILE A 1028 -5.68 15.86 -34.75
CA ILE A 1028 -4.99 15.49 -33.49
C ILE A 1028 -5.48 14.14 -32.94
N ALA A 1029 -6.77 13.80 -33.11
CA ALA A 1029 -7.32 12.52 -32.66
C ALA A 1029 -6.69 11.36 -33.43
N ASN A 1030 -6.48 11.50 -34.75
CA ASN A 1030 -5.77 10.51 -35.55
C ASN A 1030 -4.32 10.33 -35.09
N LEU A 1031 -3.63 11.43 -34.73
CA LEU A 1031 -2.26 11.38 -34.22
C LEU A 1031 -2.20 10.66 -32.86
N TYR A 1032 -3.13 10.97 -31.96
CA TYR A 1032 -3.23 10.30 -30.65
C TYR A 1032 -3.55 8.81 -30.81
N ASN A 1033 -4.51 8.44 -31.65
CA ASN A 1033 -4.84 7.03 -31.90
C ASN A 1033 -3.68 6.24 -32.51
N ALA A 1034 -2.80 6.90 -33.29
CA ALA A 1034 -1.63 6.28 -33.87
C ALA A 1034 -0.48 6.07 -32.86
N HIS A 1035 -0.26 7.04 -31.97
CA HIS A 1035 0.95 7.06 -31.15
C HIS A 1035 0.74 6.88 -29.65
N LEU A 1036 -0.49 6.95 -29.15
CA LEU A 1036 -0.82 6.71 -27.75
C LEU A 1036 -1.58 5.39 -27.58
N ALA A 1037 -1.45 4.79 -26.41
CA ALA A 1037 -2.27 3.66 -25.99
C ALA A 1037 -3.75 4.07 -25.98
N MET A 1038 -4.60 3.19 -26.51
CA MET A 1038 -6.06 3.32 -26.39
C MET A 1038 -6.52 2.57 -25.13
N ASP A 1039 -6.02 1.35 -24.93
CA ASP A 1039 -6.31 0.58 -23.72
C ASP A 1039 -5.36 0.97 -22.59
N GLY A 1040 -5.93 1.18 -21.40
CA GLY A 1040 -5.17 1.52 -20.20
C GLY A 1040 -4.59 2.94 -20.20
N PHE A 1041 -5.24 3.89 -20.91
CA PHE A 1041 -4.84 5.30 -20.92
C PHE A 1041 -4.76 5.90 -19.50
N ARG A 1042 -3.65 6.58 -19.20
CA ARG A 1042 -3.33 7.18 -17.90
C ARG A 1042 -3.22 8.70 -18.06
N PRO A 1043 -4.31 9.46 -17.84
CA PRO A 1043 -4.25 10.91 -17.97
C PRO A 1043 -3.35 11.58 -16.92
N SER A 1044 -2.96 10.88 -15.85
CA SER A 1044 -2.14 11.41 -14.75
C SER A 1044 -1.34 10.31 -14.04
N LEU A 1045 -0.36 10.73 -13.24
CA LEU A 1045 0.36 9.87 -12.30
C LEU A 1045 -0.42 9.85 -10.98
N ASP A 1046 -1.04 8.71 -10.67
CA ASP A 1046 -1.86 8.56 -9.45
C ASP A 1046 -0.99 8.46 -8.16
N GLU A 1047 0.35 8.51 -8.27
CA GLU A 1047 1.31 8.33 -7.17
C GLU A 1047 1.78 9.67 -6.58
N TYR A 1048 1.56 9.84 -5.26
CA TYR A 1048 2.06 10.89 -4.35
C TYR A 1048 2.33 12.30 -4.92
N ARG A 1049 1.39 13.22 -4.68
CA ARG A 1049 1.58 14.69 -4.58
C ARG A 1049 2.23 15.40 -5.77
N LEU A 1050 2.18 14.86 -6.99
CA LEU A 1050 2.57 15.58 -8.21
C LEU A 1050 1.38 16.36 -8.79
N TYR A 1051 1.67 17.37 -9.63
CA TYR A 1051 0.58 17.97 -10.40
C TYR A 1051 0.04 16.97 -11.43
N SER A 1052 -1.27 16.98 -11.62
CA SER A 1052 -1.99 16.07 -12.52
C SER A 1052 -2.73 16.85 -13.59
N MET A 1053 -3.06 16.22 -14.72
CA MET A 1053 -3.88 16.86 -15.76
C MET A 1053 -5.24 17.32 -15.22
N ASN A 1054 -5.74 16.65 -14.17
CA ASN A 1054 -6.95 17.02 -13.44
C ASN A 1054 -6.84 18.43 -12.82
N GLN A 1055 -5.67 18.82 -12.28
CA GLN A 1055 -5.49 20.17 -11.76
C GLN A 1055 -5.50 21.24 -12.85
N PHE A 1056 -4.90 20.95 -14.00
CA PHE A 1056 -4.75 21.94 -15.07
C PHE A 1056 -6.02 22.18 -15.88
N ILE A 1057 -6.88 21.18 -16.06
CA ILE A 1057 -8.04 21.30 -16.94
C ILE A 1057 -8.93 22.50 -16.56
N TRP A 1058 -9.06 22.79 -15.25
CA TRP A 1058 -9.87 23.88 -14.73
C TRP A 1058 -9.15 25.23 -14.64
N THR A 1059 -7.83 25.25 -14.82
CA THR A 1059 -7.03 26.49 -14.90
C THR A 1059 -7.00 27.11 -16.29
N LEU A 1060 -7.38 26.34 -17.32
CA LEU A 1060 -7.38 26.78 -18.71
C LEU A 1060 -8.63 27.61 -19.02
N ASP A 1061 -8.49 28.55 -19.96
CA ASP A 1061 -9.63 29.25 -20.54
C ASP A 1061 -10.61 28.29 -21.23
N LYS A 1062 -11.89 28.67 -21.31
CA LYS A 1062 -12.97 27.79 -21.80
C LYS A 1062 -12.67 27.12 -23.15
N PRO A 1063 -12.18 27.84 -24.19
CA PRO A 1063 -11.77 27.20 -25.45
C PRO A 1063 -10.73 26.09 -25.27
N ARG A 1064 -9.61 26.37 -24.60
CA ARG A 1064 -8.53 25.38 -24.41
C ARG A 1064 -8.98 24.22 -23.52
N ARG A 1065 -9.69 24.52 -22.44
CA ARG A 1065 -10.30 23.51 -21.54
C ARG A 1065 -11.19 22.55 -22.31
N ASN A 1066 -12.13 23.07 -23.09
CA ASN A 1066 -13.10 22.24 -23.83
C ASN A 1066 -12.40 21.37 -24.88
N ARG A 1067 -11.38 21.90 -25.56
CA ARG A 1067 -10.55 21.14 -26.50
C ARG A 1067 -9.77 20.02 -25.82
N LEU A 1068 -9.07 20.33 -24.73
CA LEU A 1068 -8.30 19.34 -23.98
C LEU A 1068 -9.21 18.24 -23.42
N ALA A 1069 -10.33 18.62 -22.79
CA ALA A 1069 -11.32 17.68 -22.28
C ALA A 1069 -11.84 16.76 -23.39
N LYS A 1070 -12.26 17.33 -24.53
CA LYS A 1070 -12.73 16.56 -25.68
C LYS A 1070 -11.67 15.56 -26.16
N LEU A 1071 -10.41 15.97 -26.25
CA LEU A 1071 -9.32 15.10 -26.69
C LEU A 1071 -9.08 13.94 -25.71
N LEU A 1072 -8.92 14.23 -24.42
CA LEU A 1072 -8.59 13.20 -23.42
C LEU A 1072 -9.76 12.24 -23.17
N LEU A 1073 -11.00 12.76 -23.08
CA LEU A 1073 -12.20 11.96 -22.78
C LEU A 1073 -12.66 11.11 -23.97
N ASN A 1074 -12.24 11.45 -25.19
CA ASN A 1074 -12.51 10.63 -26.39
C ASN A 1074 -11.36 9.69 -26.74
N GLN A 1075 -10.18 9.84 -26.15
CA GLN A 1075 -9.06 8.92 -26.37
C GLN A 1075 -9.41 7.52 -25.83
N ASP A 1076 -9.91 7.48 -24.59
CA ASP A 1076 -10.38 6.28 -23.92
C ASP A 1076 -11.28 6.65 -22.73
N CYS A 1077 -12.10 5.71 -22.26
CA CYS A 1077 -12.94 5.91 -21.09
C CYS A 1077 -12.15 6.22 -19.80
N HIS A 1078 -10.90 5.75 -19.67
CA HIS A 1078 -10.03 6.10 -18.55
C HIS A 1078 -9.63 7.59 -18.57
N GLY A 1079 -9.86 8.29 -19.68
CA GLY A 1079 -9.75 9.74 -19.75
C GLY A 1079 -10.62 10.45 -18.69
N PHE A 1080 -11.73 9.84 -18.26
CA PHE A 1080 -12.59 10.39 -17.19
C PHE A 1080 -11.87 10.55 -15.85
N LYS A 1081 -10.76 9.84 -15.62
CA LYS A 1081 -9.89 10.07 -14.45
C LYS A 1081 -9.38 11.50 -14.33
N VAL A 1082 -9.37 12.27 -15.43
CA VAL A 1082 -9.04 13.71 -15.40
C VAL A 1082 -10.11 14.55 -14.67
N LEU A 1083 -11.29 14.00 -14.43
CA LEU A 1083 -12.42 14.66 -13.78
C LEU A 1083 -12.72 14.10 -12.38
N ASP A 1084 -12.15 12.94 -12.03
CA ASP A 1084 -12.42 12.25 -10.77
C ASP A 1084 -12.14 13.15 -9.56
N GLU A 1085 -12.95 12.96 -8.51
CA GLU A 1085 -12.91 13.69 -7.23
C GLU A 1085 -13.13 15.22 -7.32
N ASN A 1086 -13.42 15.76 -8.50
CA ASN A 1086 -13.58 17.21 -8.71
C ASN A 1086 -14.97 17.62 -9.25
N TYR A 1087 -15.94 16.71 -9.35
CA TYR A 1087 -17.25 16.99 -9.94
C TYR A 1087 -17.95 18.21 -9.31
N GLU A 1088 -17.99 18.28 -7.98
CA GLU A 1088 -18.56 19.42 -7.24
C GLU A 1088 -17.76 20.71 -7.48
N LYS A 1089 -16.42 20.62 -7.46
CA LYS A 1089 -15.54 21.77 -7.71
C LYS A 1089 -15.79 22.42 -9.07
N CYS A 1090 -16.05 21.64 -10.11
CA CYS A 1090 -16.36 22.12 -11.46
C CYS A 1090 -17.61 23.00 -11.49
N TRP A 1091 -18.66 22.56 -10.78
CA TRP A 1091 -19.91 23.28 -10.66
C TRP A 1091 -19.75 24.56 -9.85
N LEU A 1092 -19.06 24.49 -8.71
CA LEU A 1092 -18.78 25.67 -7.89
C LEU A 1092 -17.94 26.71 -8.65
N LEU A 1093 -16.96 26.29 -9.47
CA LEU A 1093 -16.23 27.18 -10.37
C LEU A 1093 -17.16 27.87 -11.38
N HIS A 1094 -18.10 27.14 -11.97
CA HIS A 1094 -19.07 27.73 -12.88
C HIS A 1094 -19.94 28.79 -12.20
N ARG A 1095 -20.43 28.52 -10.99
CA ARG A 1095 -21.23 29.48 -10.20
C ARG A 1095 -20.42 30.72 -9.83
N LEU A 1096 -19.15 30.54 -9.48
CA LEU A 1096 -18.22 31.64 -9.21
C LEU A 1096 -18.03 32.51 -10.46
N GLU A 1097 -17.80 31.90 -11.63
CA GLU A 1097 -17.69 32.61 -12.91
C GLU A 1097 -18.96 33.39 -13.29
N GLN A 1098 -20.15 32.89 -12.93
CA GLN A 1098 -21.43 33.59 -13.15
C GLN A 1098 -21.71 34.69 -12.09
N GLY A 1099 -20.90 34.76 -11.04
CA GLY A 1099 -21.11 35.68 -9.91
C GLY A 1099 -22.29 35.28 -9.01
N GLU A 1100 -22.69 34.00 -9.02
CA GLU A 1100 -23.74 33.47 -8.16
C GLU A 1100 -23.28 33.21 -6.73
N ILE A 1101 -21.99 32.93 -6.56
CA ILE A 1101 -21.28 32.80 -5.28
C ILE A 1101 -20.03 33.66 -5.33
N ASP A 1102 -19.53 34.07 -4.16
CA ASP A 1102 -18.23 34.72 -4.06
C ASP A 1102 -17.09 33.71 -3.81
N PHE A 1103 -15.84 34.18 -3.84
CA PHE A 1103 -14.67 33.31 -3.65
C PHE A 1103 -14.64 32.64 -2.27
N ASN A 1104 -15.12 33.31 -1.21
CA ASN A 1104 -15.09 32.73 0.13
C ASN A 1104 -16.10 31.59 0.25
N GLU A 1105 -17.31 31.79 -0.27
CA GLU A 1105 -18.33 30.73 -0.34
C GLU A 1105 -17.88 29.57 -1.22
N TYR A 1106 -17.25 29.85 -2.38
CA TYR A 1106 -16.63 28.84 -3.23
C TYR A 1106 -15.61 27.99 -2.45
N PHE A 1107 -14.68 28.66 -1.77
CA PHE A 1107 -13.56 28.01 -1.11
C PHE A 1107 -13.99 27.14 0.07
N GLU A 1108 -14.96 27.60 0.86
CA GLU A 1108 -15.54 26.82 1.97
C GLU A 1108 -16.23 25.55 1.45
N LYS A 1109 -17.08 25.68 0.42
CA LYS A 1109 -17.81 24.54 -0.15
C LYS A 1109 -16.93 23.51 -0.83
N VAL A 1110 -15.88 23.95 -1.54
CA VAL A 1110 -14.92 23.01 -2.15
C VAL A 1110 -14.26 22.16 -1.06
N ARG A 1111 -13.85 22.77 0.07
CA ARG A 1111 -13.26 22.02 1.18
C ARG A 1111 -14.23 21.07 1.86
N GLU A 1112 -15.47 21.51 2.10
CA GLU A 1112 -16.51 20.68 2.68
C GLU A 1112 -16.77 19.45 1.80
N SER A 1113 -16.95 19.66 0.48
CA SER A 1113 -17.14 18.56 -0.47
C SER A 1113 -15.95 17.58 -0.53
N GLN A 1114 -14.71 18.08 -0.45
CA GLN A 1114 -13.51 17.24 -0.40
C GLN A 1114 -13.41 16.45 0.91
N ARG A 1115 -13.81 17.04 2.04
CA ARG A 1115 -13.83 16.38 3.35
C ARG A 1115 -14.89 15.29 3.42
N LEU A 1116 -16.09 15.55 2.92
CA LEU A 1116 -17.21 14.60 2.94
C LEU A 1116 -17.20 13.62 1.76
N ARG A 1117 -16.39 13.89 0.72
CA ARG A 1117 -16.39 13.19 -0.57
C ARG A 1117 -17.77 13.17 -1.24
N GLU A 1118 -18.52 14.25 -1.05
CA GLU A 1118 -19.88 14.40 -1.56
C GLU A 1118 -19.90 15.19 -2.87
N THR A 1119 -20.81 14.80 -3.77
CA THR A 1119 -21.10 15.52 -5.02
C THR A 1119 -22.60 15.74 -5.09
N SER A 1120 -23.03 16.94 -5.46
CA SER A 1120 -24.45 17.26 -5.63
C SER A 1120 -25.01 16.74 -6.95
N GLU A 1121 -26.33 16.52 -6.98
CA GLU A 1121 -27.07 16.15 -8.19
C GLU A 1121 -26.93 17.24 -9.27
N GLU A 1122 -26.94 18.52 -8.87
CA GLU A 1122 -26.73 19.67 -9.75
C GLU A 1122 -25.34 19.69 -10.37
N ALA A 1123 -24.30 19.34 -9.60
CA ALA A 1123 -22.94 19.27 -10.12
C ALA A 1123 -22.79 18.16 -11.16
N MET A 1124 -23.39 17.00 -10.91
CA MET A 1124 -23.42 15.89 -11.87
C MET A 1124 -24.18 16.29 -13.13
N GLN A 1125 -25.33 16.97 -12.98
CA GLN A 1125 -26.13 17.46 -14.11
C GLN A 1125 -25.36 18.46 -14.98
N PHE A 1126 -24.66 19.41 -14.34
CA PHE A 1126 -23.81 20.37 -15.03
C PHE A 1126 -22.70 19.66 -15.82
N MET A 1127 -22.03 18.70 -15.20
CA MET A 1127 -20.96 17.92 -15.83
C MET A 1127 -21.48 17.19 -17.08
N LEU A 1128 -22.58 16.44 -16.98
CA LEU A 1128 -23.13 15.69 -18.11
C LEU A 1128 -23.51 16.61 -19.28
N ASN A 1129 -24.12 17.76 -18.99
CA ASN A 1129 -24.45 18.74 -20.02
C ASN A 1129 -23.21 19.29 -20.73
N TRP A 1130 -22.16 19.61 -19.96
CA TRP A 1130 -20.89 20.07 -20.50
C TRP A 1130 -20.20 19.01 -21.37
N LEU A 1131 -20.17 17.74 -20.94
CA LEU A 1131 -19.61 16.62 -21.71
C LEU A 1131 -20.30 16.44 -23.06
N ILE A 1132 -21.63 16.58 -23.09
CA ILE A 1132 -22.42 16.53 -24.32
C ILE A 1132 -22.10 17.74 -25.21
N GLU A 1133 -21.99 18.94 -24.64
CA GLU A 1133 -21.71 20.18 -25.37
C GLU A 1133 -20.35 20.14 -26.09
N ILE A 1134 -19.31 19.64 -25.42
CA ILE A 1134 -17.96 19.61 -25.99
C ILE A 1134 -17.73 18.47 -26.99
N GLY A 1135 -18.71 17.57 -27.17
CA GLY A 1135 -18.60 16.50 -28.16
C GLY A 1135 -17.91 15.23 -27.65
N VAL A 1136 -18.09 14.86 -26.36
CA VAL A 1136 -17.58 13.57 -25.85
C VAL A 1136 -18.41 12.41 -26.41
N ASN A 1137 -17.76 11.28 -26.72
CA ASN A 1137 -18.40 10.07 -27.22
C ASN A 1137 -19.45 9.57 -26.21
N LEU A 1138 -20.69 9.38 -26.68
CA LEU A 1138 -21.80 9.00 -25.82
C LEU A 1138 -21.60 7.62 -25.18
N ALA A 1139 -20.81 6.74 -25.80
CA ALA A 1139 -20.47 5.43 -25.24
C ALA A 1139 -19.62 5.57 -23.97
N HIS A 1140 -18.66 6.51 -23.96
CA HIS A 1140 -17.83 6.78 -22.79
C HIS A 1140 -18.64 7.42 -21.66
N ILE A 1141 -19.50 8.41 -21.98
CA ILE A 1141 -20.41 9.02 -20.99
C ILE A 1141 -21.36 7.96 -20.41
N THR A 1142 -21.91 7.07 -21.25
CA THR A 1142 -22.80 5.99 -20.78
C THR A 1142 -22.06 5.05 -19.83
N ARG A 1143 -20.82 4.64 -20.15
CA ARG A 1143 -19.98 3.83 -19.25
C ARG A 1143 -19.73 4.54 -17.92
N PHE A 1144 -19.50 5.86 -17.96
CA PHE A 1144 -19.37 6.69 -16.76
C PHE A 1144 -20.65 6.72 -15.92
N CYS A 1145 -21.81 6.97 -16.53
CA CYS A 1145 -23.11 7.02 -15.84
C CYS A 1145 -23.51 5.67 -15.22
N ILE A 1146 -23.15 4.54 -15.85
CA ILE A 1146 -23.40 3.20 -15.29
C ILE A 1146 -22.68 3.02 -13.94
N LYS A 1147 -21.52 3.66 -13.73
CA LYS A 1147 -20.79 3.62 -12.45
C LYS A 1147 -21.33 4.60 -11.40
N HIS A 1148 -22.24 5.49 -11.79
CA HIS A 1148 -22.73 6.61 -10.98
C HIS A 1148 -24.26 6.62 -10.88
N THR A 1149 -24.89 5.44 -10.79
CA THR A 1149 -26.35 5.28 -10.77
C THR A 1149 -27.03 5.77 -9.50
N GLN A 1150 -26.26 6.15 -8.48
CA GLN A 1150 -26.76 6.87 -7.30
C GLN A 1150 -27.29 8.27 -7.64
N PHE A 1151 -26.87 8.84 -8.78
CA PHE A 1151 -27.40 10.11 -9.29
C PHE A 1151 -28.52 9.85 -10.29
N ASP A 1152 -29.70 10.44 -10.04
CA ASP A 1152 -30.87 10.33 -10.91
C ASP A 1152 -30.56 10.86 -12.33
N VAL A 1153 -29.77 11.93 -12.44
CA VAL A 1153 -29.39 12.55 -13.72
C VAL A 1153 -28.53 11.63 -14.59
N CYS A 1154 -27.74 10.74 -13.99
CA CYS A 1154 -27.01 9.71 -14.73
C CYS A 1154 -27.98 8.68 -15.32
N CYS A 1155 -28.99 8.28 -14.55
CA CYS A 1155 -30.04 7.38 -15.04
C CYS A 1155 -30.85 8.05 -16.17
N GLU A 1156 -31.24 9.31 -16.00
CA GLU A 1156 -31.96 10.08 -17.02
C GLU A 1156 -31.16 10.26 -18.31
N PHE A 1157 -29.84 10.52 -18.21
CA PHE A 1157 -28.96 10.58 -19.38
C PHE A 1157 -28.99 9.29 -20.19
N ILE A 1158 -28.84 8.13 -19.53
CA ILE A 1158 -28.87 6.82 -20.19
C ILE A 1158 -30.22 6.59 -20.89
N GLN A 1159 -31.33 6.91 -20.22
CA GLN A 1159 -32.66 6.77 -20.80
C GLN A 1159 -32.85 7.70 -22.01
N ASN A 1160 -32.38 8.94 -21.94
CA ASN A 1160 -32.45 9.90 -23.05
C ASN A 1160 -31.57 9.49 -24.24
N HIS A 1161 -30.40 8.93 -23.98
CA HIS A 1161 -29.55 8.35 -25.01
C HIS A 1161 -30.23 7.15 -25.67
N ALA A 1162 -30.85 6.25 -24.90
CA ALA A 1162 -31.61 5.12 -25.44
C ALA A 1162 -32.82 5.55 -26.29
N ARG A 1163 -33.44 6.70 -25.99
CA ARG A 1163 -34.49 7.33 -26.82
C ARG A 1163 -33.98 7.93 -28.14
N GLY A 1164 -32.67 7.96 -28.34
CA GLY A 1164 -32.02 8.62 -29.48
C GLY A 1164 -32.08 10.15 -29.41
N ILE A 1165 -32.30 10.74 -28.22
CA ILE A 1165 -32.34 12.20 -28.05
C ILE A 1165 -31.01 12.83 -28.46
N TYR A 1166 -29.89 12.13 -28.28
CA TYR A 1166 -28.55 12.62 -28.60
C TYR A 1166 -27.97 12.09 -29.92
N ASP A 1167 -28.64 11.18 -30.62
CA ASP A 1167 -28.13 10.47 -31.83
C ASP A 1167 -27.82 11.39 -33.02
N HIS A 1168 -28.29 12.63 -33.01
CA HIS A 1168 -28.10 13.61 -34.08
C HIS A 1168 -26.81 14.44 -33.96
N LYS A 1169 -25.93 14.13 -33.01
CA LYS A 1169 -24.74 14.95 -32.67
C LYS A 1169 -23.40 14.45 -33.19
N ASP A 1170 -23.36 13.48 -34.10
CA ASP A 1170 -22.13 12.82 -34.57
C ASP A 1170 -21.27 12.17 -33.44
N GLN A 1171 -21.81 12.05 -32.21
CA GLN A 1171 -21.14 11.50 -31.01
C GLN A 1171 -21.37 10.00 -30.81
N GLY A 1172 -22.03 9.35 -31.76
CA GLY A 1172 -22.42 7.94 -31.74
C GLY A 1172 -23.90 7.73 -31.40
N SER A 1173 -24.42 6.55 -31.72
CA SER A 1173 -25.79 6.15 -31.36
C SER A 1173 -25.79 5.19 -30.17
N PHE A 1174 -26.97 5.01 -29.56
CA PHE A 1174 -27.12 4.02 -28.50
C PHE A 1174 -26.75 2.60 -28.98
N ALA A 1175 -27.04 2.26 -30.25
CA ALA A 1175 -26.65 0.98 -30.83
C ALA A 1175 -25.12 0.78 -30.90
N GLN A 1176 -24.37 1.84 -31.21
CA GLN A 1176 -22.90 1.80 -31.16
C GLN A 1176 -22.38 1.69 -29.73
N THR A 1177 -23.07 2.33 -28.78
CA THR A 1177 -22.74 2.22 -27.35
C THR A 1177 -22.94 0.80 -26.83
N LEU A 1178 -24.01 0.12 -27.24
CA LEU A 1178 -24.20 -1.30 -26.92
C LEU A 1178 -23.09 -2.17 -27.51
N ALA A 1179 -22.58 -1.85 -28.69
CA ALA A 1179 -21.45 -2.58 -29.26
C ALA A 1179 -20.12 -2.32 -28.52
N TYR A 1180 -19.97 -1.16 -27.88
CA TYR A 1180 -18.79 -0.76 -27.12
C TYR A 1180 -18.76 -1.31 -25.69
N LEU A 1181 -19.90 -1.38 -25.00
CA LEU A 1181 -19.97 -1.88 -23.63
C LEU A 1181 -19.92 -3.40 -23.62
N TYR A 1182 -19.07 -4.04 -22.81
CA TYR A 1182 -19.09 -5.50 -22.59
C TYR A 1182 -20.38 -5.99 -21.88
N ALA A 1183 -20.62 -7.31 -21.88
CA ALA A 1183 -21.88 -7.90 -21.43
C ALA A 1183 -22.26 -7.54 -19.99
N GLY A 1184 -21.29 -7.51 -19.07
CA GLY A 1184 -21.53 -7.15 -17.67
C GLY A 1184 -22.08 -5.73 -17.52
N ARG A 1185 -21.58 -4.75 -18.29
CA ARG A 1185 -22.12 -3.38 -18.29
C ARG A 1185 -23.46 -3.29 -19.00
N ARG A 1186 -23.63 -4.00 -20.12
CA ARG A 1186 -24.93 -4.09 -20.81
C ARG A 1186 -26.01 -4.67 -19.88
N ALA A 1187 -25.67 -5.62 -19.02
CA ALA A 1187 -26.61 -6.26 -18.09
C ALA A 1187 -27.08 -5.36 -16.94
N GLN A 1188 -26.40 -4.24 -16.67
CA GLN A 1188 -26.84 -3.23 -15.70
C GLN A 1188 -27.88 -2.26 -16.30
N LEU A 1189 -27.89 -2.10 -17.64
CA LEU A 1189 -28.81 -1.19 -18.32
C LEU A 1189 -30.30 -1.51 -18.12
N PRO A 1190 -30.78 -2.78 -18.14
CA PRO A 1190 -32.19 -3.09 -17.92
C PRO A 1190 -32.77 -2.52 -16.63
N GLU A 1191 -32.03 -2.57 -15.53
CA GLU A 1191 -32.48 -1.98 -14.26
C GLU A 1191 -32.67 -0.46 -14.41
N ILE A 1192 -31.67 0.23 -14.95
CA ILE A 1192 -31.68 1.69 -15.14
C ILE A 1192 -32.81 2.12 -16.07
N LEU A 1193 -32.99 1.39 -17.18
CA LEU A 1193 -34.02 1.67 -18.19
C LEU A 1193 -35.44 1.34 -17.68
N SER A 1194 -35.58 0.38 -16.78
CA SER A 1194 -36.88 0.00 -16.19
C SER A 1194 -37.52 1.11 -15.34
N ARG A 1195 -36.72 2.05 -14.85
CA ARG A 1195 -37.20 3.22 -14.09
C ARG A 1195 -37.96 4.24 -14.96
N ALA A 1196 -37.91 4.10 -16.29
CA ALA A 1196 -38.59 4.99 -17.23
C ALA A 1196 -40.04 4.55 -17.53
N ASN A 1197 -40.93 5.51 -17.82
CA ASN A 1197 -42.33 5.23 -18.19
C ASN A 1197 -42.50 4.46 -19.51
N ASP A 1198 -41.51 4.50 -20.39
CA ASP A 1198 -41.44 3.86 -21.71
C ASP A 1198 -40.42 2.71 -21.75
N ALA A 1199 -40.08 2.14 -20.58
CA ALA A 1199 -39.08 1.09 -20.38
C ALA A 1199 -39.11 -0.05 -21.41
N SER A 1200 -40.30 -0.56 -21.78
CA SER A 1200 -40.42 -1.66 -22.75
C SER A 1200 -39.86 -1.31 -24.14
N GLN A 1201 -39.93 -0.05 -24.55
CA GLN A 1201 -39.36 0.41 -25.82
C GLN A 1201 -37.84 0.56 -25.73
N LEU A 1202 -37.34 1.12 -24.61
CA LEU A 1202 -35.92 1.36 -24.41
C LEU A 1202 -35.11 0.07 -24.27
N MET A 1203 -35.71 -0.98 -23.70
CA MET A 1203 -35.07 -2.30 -23.55
C MET A 1203 -35.15 -3.16 -24.81
N GLU A 1204 -35.93 -2.80 -25.84
CA GLU A 1204 -36.09 -3.60 -27.06
C GLU A 1204 -34.75 -4.01 -27.72
N PRO A 1205 -33.75 -3.12 -27.86
CA PRO A 1205 -32.45 -3.48 -28.45
C PRO A 1205 -31.71 -4.60 -27.70
N LEU A 1206 -31.89 -4.67 -26.37
CA LEU A 1206 -31.24 -5.66 -25.50
C LEU A 1206 -31.92 -7.03 -25.54
N THR A 1207 -33.18 -7.12 -25.99
CA THR A 1207 -33.92 -8.40 -26.07
C THR A 1207 -33.28 -9.42 -27.02
N LYS A 1208 -32.50 -8.94 -28.00
CA LYS A 1208 -31.82 -9.77 -29.01
C LYS A 1208 -30.31 -9.85 -28.78
N ASP A 1209 -29.82 -9.46 -27.60
CA ASP A 1209 -28.39 -9.54 -27.27
C ASP A 1209 -27.88 -10.98 -27.41
N LYS A 1210 -26.61 -11.13 -27.77
CA LYS A 1210 -25.95 -12.43 -27.86
C LYS A 1210 -25.74 -13.00 -26.45
N SER A 1211 -25.35 -12.16 -25.51
CA SER A 1211 -25.10 -12.54 -24.13
C SER A 1211 -26.38 -12.92 -23.40
N ARG A 1212 -26.35 -14.08 -22.77
CA ARG A 1212 -27.44 -14.56 -21.92
C ARG A 1212 -27.62 -13.72 -20.66
N LEU A 1213 -26.52 -13.28 -20.04
CA LEU A 1213 -26.57 -12.41 -18.87
C LEU A 1213 -27.43 -11.16 -19.13
N VAL A 1214 -27.25 -10.52 -20.29
CA VAL A 1214 -28.06 -9.36 -20.70
C VAL A 1214 -29.53 -9.74 -20.90
N LYS A 1215 -29.81 -10.85 -21.60
CA LYS A 1215 -31.19 -11.32 -21.85
C LYS A 1215 -31.95 -11.63 -20.56
N GLU A 1216 -31.29 -12.24 -19.57
CA GLU A 1216 -31.90 -12.54 -18.28
C GLU A 1216 -32.17 -11.28 -17.47
N ALA A 1217 -31.25 -10.31 -17.47
CA ALA A 1217 -31.48 -9.00 -16.86
C ALA A 1217 -32.69 -8.29 -17.48
N VAL A 1218 -32.82 -8.30 -18.81
CA VAL A 1218 -34.00 -7.77 -19.52
C VAL A 1218 -35.28 -8.48 -19.05
N MET A 1219 -35.29 -9.81 -18.96
CA MET A 1219 -36.46 -10.55 -18.49
C MET A 1219 -36.83 -10.22 -17.05
N LYS A 1220 -35.86 -10.04 -16.15
CA LYS A 1220 -36.09 -9.64 -14.75
C LYS A 1220 -36.84 -8.32 -14.65
N PHE A 1221 -36.47 -7.35 -15.48
CA PHE A 1221 -36.97 -5.97 -15.39
C PHE A 1221 -38.08 -5.62 -16.42
N MET A 1222 -38.41 -6.50 -17.37
CA MET A 1222 -39.56 -6.35 -18.27
C MET A 1222 -40.89 -6.84 -17.68
N VAL A 1223 -40.88 -7.53 -16.54
CA VAL A 1223 -42.06 -8.14 -15.89
C VAL A 1223 -42.72 -7.19 -14.85
N HIS A 1224 -42.14 -6.01 -14.63
CA HIS A 1224 -42.72 -4.89 -13.91
C HIS A 1224 -42.99 -3.73 -14.87
#